data_AF-A0A2G6L0W2-F1
#
_entry.id   AF-A0A2G6L0W2-F1
#
_cell.length_a   1.000
_cell.length_b   1.000
_cell.length_c   1.000
_cell.angle_alpha   90.00
_cell.angle_beta   90.00
_cell.angle_gamma   90.00
#
_symmetry.space_group_name_H-M   'P 1'
#
loop_
_entity.id
_entity.type
_entity.pdbx_description
1 polymer ?
#
loop_
_entity_poly.entity_id
_entity_poly.type
_entity_poly.pdbx_seq_one_letter_code
_entity_poly.pdbx_strand_id
1 'polypeptide(L)'
;MLTMPLLIRWWLILMLTMAVSSAYLVKPLITVVANKGGTMKYTYQLLVIIAAAVVLNACGGSSTGATNAPVATTGANNITVFTPMESYTGTDPEADDIQAFMVHFWNNVATDDRCGQCHDDSHQAPFARSNDINAAYNATLPFINRAAPQTSALVTKVEGGHQCWESNTNACAQILTRWIQKWVNDGNGTGIASTTIVLEKPDVVSIESAKVLPAAAPTIDSDPDLYSSFTDLYDTLTEHCSDCHSETASASQQPFFASPNEDAAWDAVRNKIDLNDENRTLLGAQSRLVVRLRSESHNCWSSICSNDAQKLLTSIQAMAADIELPSIDPDLKTSAAMILTEGTVASSGGRHEQHQIAYWNFSEGEGNTAFDTSGVEPAMHLSVDSGVQWVGGWGIDLGTSGGRAWADIASSKKLYDSLAFTGEYSVEAWVAPANVTQEEAHIISYAENGEDHNFVIGQTLYNYDFYQTTTIDSDGNNALSTDSNDEDLQAVLQHVVLTYDRTHGRRIYVNGEFTGDNDSVASGFLTDWNDQYVFSIGSAPGGTNEWSGMVRMAAIHSRALTADQVHQNYDVGVGQKYYLLFDISEWDGIDDCWNSYVVFEASQLDNYAYRFNSPFFARLYEPATSGTAPAKCTAATAPAQSDYSFGISDIRIGMNGKVLEVGQGFRTIGKNASGETEPLIIDSDSNSEGYQQLADIGTIFAIENGPTEDLFFLSFGEINGQQGVTTDPSAISVSNPLLDDVPAFGLRTFDEINASMSEVTGIPTTHESVTSVFDSVKTQLPTTELADTFLAAHQIGIAQLAITYCDALVEQEVSQAPAERRFFTAFDFNALPNTAFANAAARDTVYDPLITHTVGVSLNDQPASNAIKTNFDTLLDGYLTGDTPRNGLLDCGADCNPTRTQTIVKSLCAASIGSAMLLIQ
;
A
#
# COMPACT_ATOMS: atom_id res chain seq x y z
N MET A 1 -36.08 33.44 -36.03
CA MET A 1 -35.18 33.75 -37.16
C MET A 1 -34.33 34.97 -36.81
N LEU A 2 -33.15 34.71 -36.28
CA LEU A 2 -31.94 35.54 -36.26
C LEU A 2 -30.84 34.50 -36.00
N THR A 3 -29.86 34.41 -36.90
CA THR A 3 -28.95 33.27 -36.96
C THR A 3 -27.86 33.35 -35.89
N MET A 4 -27.44 32.18 -35.40
CA MET A 4 -26.36 31.92 -34.44
C MET A 4 -25.04 32.72 -34.62
N PRO A 5 -24.61 33.20 -35.81
CA PRO A 5 -23.36 33.94 -35.96
C PRO A 5 -23.34 35.33 -35.28
N LEU A 6 -24.50 35.90 -34.93
CA LEU A 6 -24.59 37.22 -34.30
C LEU A 6 -24.36 37.19 -32.78
N LEU A 7 -24.70 36.08 -32.10
CA LEU A 7 -24.48 35.93 -30.66
C LEU A 7 -23.01 35.70 -30.31
N ILE A 8 -22.28 34.97 -31.16
CA ILE A 8 -20.84 34.71 -31.01
C ILE A 8 -20.03 36.01 -31.17
N ARG A 9 -20.45 36.92 -32.06
CA ARG A 9 -19.81 38.24 -32.23
C ARG A 9 -19.98 39.17 -31.03
N TRP A 10 -21.10 39.11 -30.32
CA TRP A 10 -21.32 39.91 -29.11
C TRP A 10 -20.54 39.38 -27.91
N TRP A 11 -20.38 38.06 -27.82
CA TRP A 11 -19.61 37.42 -26.75
C TRP A 11 -18.09 37.68 -26.88
N LEU A 12 -17.56 37.65 -28.11
CA LEU A 12 -16.15 37.99 -28.40
C LEU A 12 -15.82 39.47 -28.14
N ILE A 13 -16.75 40.39 -28.38
CA ILE A 13 -16.56 41.83 -28.08
C ILE A 13 -16.52 42.07 -26.58
N LEU A 14 -17.35 41.36 -25.80
CA LEU A 14 -17.39 41.48 -24.34
C LEU A 14 -16.08 40.99 -23.69
N MET A 15 -15.53 39.87 -24.15
CA MET A 15 -14.25 39.34 -23.65
C MET A 15 -13.05 40.23 -24.04
N LEU A 16 -13.06 40.82 -25.24
CA LEU A 16 -11.99 41.74 -25.65
C LEU A 16 -12.00 43.05 -24.83
N THR A 17 -13.17 43.53 -24.39
CA THR A 17 -13.27 44.72 -23.51
C THR A 17 -12.84 44.47 -22.07
N MET A 18 -12.98 43.23 -21.57
CA MET A 18 -12.53 42.87 -20.22
C MET A 18 -11.01 42.63 -20.17
N ALA A 19 -10.41 42.10 -21.23
CA ALA A 19 -8.96 41.87 -21.32
C ALA A 19 -8.13 43.16 -21.47
N VAL A 20 -8.70 44.21 -22.07
CA VAL A 20 -8.01 45.51 -22.24
C VAL A 20 -8.07 46.39 -20.97
N SER A 21 -8.99 46.08 -20.04
CA SER A 21 -9.17 46.86 -18.80
C SER A 21 -8.31 46.37 -17.62
N SER A 22 -7.74 45.16 -17.69
CA SER A 22 -6.90 44.56 -16.65
C SER A 22 -5.39 44.82 -16.82
N ALA A 23 -4.96 45.36 -17.96
CA ALA A 23 -3.54 45.56 -18.28
C ALA A 23 -2.95 46.95 -17.93
N TYR A 24 -3.72 47.87 -17.34
CA TYR A 24 -3.28 49.26 -17.12
C TYR A 24 -3.16 49.72 -15.66
N LEU A 25 -3.30 48.84 -14.66
CA LEU A 25 -3.30 49.28 -13.25
C LEU A 25 -2.56 48.33 -12.30
N VAL A 26 -1.30 47.95 -12.57
CA VAL A 26 -0.40 47.44 -11.52
C VAL A 26 1.06 47.88 -11.73
N LYS A 27 1.49 48.79 -10.83
CA LYS A 27 2.86 49.28 -10.49
C LYS A 27 3.54 50.28 -11.45
N PRO A 28 4.19 51.36 -10.93
CA PRO A 28 4.84 51.45 -9.61
C PRO A 28 4.40 52.65 -8.75
N LEU A 29 4.30 52.46 -7.43
CA LEU A 29 4.45 53.53 -6.44
C LEU A 29 4.80 52.91 -5.09
N ILE A 30 6.10 52.60 -4.96
CA ILE A 30 6.78 52.55 -3.67
C ILE A 30 7.45 53.92 -3.51
N THR A 31 7.44 54.39 -2.26
CA THR A 31 8.17 55.53 -1.68
C THR A 31 7.39 56.85 -1.50
N VAL A 32 7.49 57.33 -0.25
CA VAL A 32 7.20 58.67 0.30
C VAL A 32 5.73 58.96 0.70
N VAL A 33 5.44 58.91 2.01
CA VAL A 33 5.19 60.07 2.88
C VAL A 33 4.62 59.57 4.23
N ALA A 34 5.38 59.83 5.28
CA ALA A 34 4.95 59.76 6.67
C ALA A 34 4.04 60.95 7.04
N ASN A 35 3.34 60.79 8.17
CA ASN A 35 2.76 61.84 9.01
C ASN A 35 1.45 62.54 8.56
N LYS A 36 0.31 62.09 9.10
CA LYS A 36 -0.44 62.79 10.19
C LYS A 36 -1.89 62.31 10.27
N GLY A 37 -2.36 62.15 11.51
CA GLY A 37 -3.73 62.51 11.91
C GLY A 37 -4.80 61.42 11.74
N GLY A 38 -5.30 60.93 12.88
CA GLY A 38 -6.38 59.96 12.96
C GLY A 38 -7.75 60.45 12.47
N THR A 39 -8.72 59.56 12.65
CA THR A 39 -10.17 59.65 12.34
C THR A 39 -10.65 59.36 10.92
N MET A 40 -9.87 58.63 10.09
CA MET A 40 -10.36 58.09 8.81
C MET A 40 -10.09 56.60 8.55
N LYS A 41 -9.66 55.83 9.57
CA LYS A 41 -9.38 54.38 9.43
C LYS A 41 -10.57 53.47 9.79
N TYR A 42 -11.46 53.90 10.69
CA TYR A 42 -12.60 53.07 11.13
C TYR A 42 -13.75 53.03 10.11
N THR A 43 -13.94 54.08 9.30
CA THR A 43 -14.99 54.12 8.27
C THR A 43 -14.66 53.25 7.06
N TYR A 44 -13.38 53.12 6.69
CA TYR A 44 -12.94 52.30 5.57
C TYR A 44 -12.93 50.80 5.91
N GLN A 45 -12.57 50.42 7.14
CA GLN A 45 -12.65 49.03 7.61
C GLN A 45 -14.11 48.56 7.76
N LEU A 46 -15.03 49.42 8.20
CA LEU A 46 -16.45 49.08 8.25
C LEU A 46 -17.07 48.91 6.85
N LEU A 47 -16.66 49.73 5.87
CA LEU A 47 -17.14 49.64 4.48
C LEU A 47 -16.62 48.40 3.73
N VAL A 48 -15.40 47.94 4.04
CA VAL A 48 -14.84 46.71 3.46
C VAL A 48 -15.49 45.46 4.08
N ILE A 49 -15.80 45.47 5.38
CA ILE A 49 -16.51 44.35 6.04
C ILE A 49 -17.97 44.28 5.59
N ILE A 50 -18.65 45.41 5.39
CA ILE A 50 -20.03 45.44 4.86
C ILE A 50 -20.06 45.00 3.38
N ALA A 51 -19.05 45.36 2.58
CA ALA A 51 -18.96 44.90 1.19
C ALA A 51 -18.66 43.39 1.09
N ALA A 52 -17.86 42.82 2.00
CA ALA A 52 -17.62 41.38 2.06
C ALA A 52 -18.86 40.58 2.52
N ALA A 53 -19.65 41.11 3.46
CA ALA A 53 -20.89 40.47 3.94
C ALA A 53 -22.04 40.47 2.91
N VAL A 54 -22.03 41.41 1.95
CA VAL A 54 -23.06 41.47 0.87
C VAL A 54 -22.74 40.52 -0.28
N VAL A 55 -21.47 40.14 -0.49
CA VAL A 55 -21.08 39.15 -1.52
C VAL A 55 -21.29 37.71 -1.03
N LEU A 56 -21.20 37.47 0.29
CA LEU A 56 -21.44 36.14 0.88
C LEU A 56 -22.92 35.79 1.07
N ASN A 57 -23.85 36.75 0.97
CA ASN A 57 -25.31 36.50 0.99
C ASN A 57 -25.95 36.40 -0.41
N ALA A 58 -25.16 36.35 -1.48
CA ALA A 58 -25.64 36.25 -2.87
C ALA A 58 -25.46 34.85 -3.50
N CYS A 59 -24.91 33.87 -2.77
CA CYS A 59 -24.91 32.46 -3.14
C CYS A 59 -25.65 31.65 -2.06
N GLY A 60 -26.96 31.81 -2.01
CA GLY A 60 -27.83 31.06 -1.10
C GLY A 60 -29.30 31.32 -1.43
N GLY A 61 -29.93 30.36 -2.11
CA GLY A 61 -31.39 30.29 -2.26
C GLY A 61 -31.95 30.80 -3.59
N SER A 62 -32.03 29.92 -4.59
CA SER A 62 -33.05 30.03 -5.64
C SER A 62 -33.79 28.71 -5.77
N SER A 63 -34.88 28.61 -5.00
CA SER A 63 -36.03 27.80 -5.33
C SER A 63 -36.66 28.36 -6.62
N THR A 64 -36.39 27.72 -7.75
CA THR A 64 -37.24 27.86 -8.94
C THR A 64 -38.06 26.59 -9.08
N GLY A 65 -39.30 26.68 -8.59
CA GLY A 65 -40.37 25.81 -9.03
C GLY A 65 -40.58 26.01 -10.53
N ALA A 66 -39.98 25.14 -11.34
CA ALA A 66 -40.43 24.85 -12.68
C ALA A 66 -41.20 23.53 -12.59
N THR A 67 -42.51 23.60 -12.80
CA THR A 67 -43.34 22.42 -13.03
C THR A 67 -42.84 21.72 -14.29
N ASN A 68 -42.01 20.69 -14.13
CA ASN A 68 -41.76 19.74 -15.18
C ASN A 68 -43.02 18.88 -15.32
N ALA A 69 -43.85 19.24 -16.31
CA ALA A 69 -44.79 18.30 -16.88
C ALA A 69 -44.03 17.01 -17.26
N PRO A 70 -44.60 15.82 -17.04
CA PRO A 70 -43.90 14.57 -17.29
C PRO A 70 -43.54 14.49 -18.78
N VAL A 71 -42.24 14.58 -19.07
CA VAL A 71 -41.70 14.07 -20.33
C VAL A 71 -41.77 12.56 -20.21
N ALA A 72 -42.59 11.93 -21.03
CA ALA A 72 -42.62 10.49 -21.16
C ALA A 72 -41.27 10.02 -21.72
N THR A 73 -40.34 9.66 -20.84
CA THR A 73 -39.16 8.86 -21.19
C THR A 73 -39.61 7.42 -21.35
N THR A 74 -40.02 7.06 -22.57
CA THR A 74 -40.00 5.68 -23.03
C THR A 74 -38.55 5.29 -23.27
N GLY A 75 -37.85 4.94 -22.20
CA GLY A 75 -36.52 4.35 -22.18
C GLY A 75 -36.43 3.59 -20.87
N ALA A 76 -36.45 2.26 -20.94
CA ALA A 76 -36.50 1.40 -19.78
C ALA A 76 -35.25 1.60 -18.91
N ASN A 77 -35.42 2.30 -17.79
CA ASN A 77 -34.54 2.17 -16.64
C ASN A 77 -34.68 0.74 -16.14
N ASN A 78 -33.81 -0.17 -16.58
CA ASN A 78 -33.54 -1.41 -15.84
C ASN A 78 -32.70 -1.05 -14.61
N ILE A 79 -33.29 -0.24 -13.72
CA ILE A 79 -33.11 -0.50 -12.29
C ILE A 79 -33.71 -1.90 -12.13
N THR A 80 -32.90 -2.85 -11.70
CA THR A 80 -33.43 -4.10 -11.13
C THR A 80 -34.36 -3.70 -9.99
N VAL A 81 -35.64 -3.57 -10.31
CA VAL A 81 -36.71 -3.80 -9.35
C VAL A 81 -36.46 -5.22 -8.89
N PHE A 82 -35.79 -5.38 -7.75
CA PHE A 82 -35.65 -6.69 -7.11
C PHE A 82 -37.06 -7.19 -6.86
N THR A 83 -37.48 -8.18 -7.65
CA THR A 83 -38.72 -8.90 -7.42
C THR A 83 -38.60 -9.63 -6.09
N PRO A 84 -39.64 -9.61 -5.23
CA PRO A 84 -39.74 -10.50 -4.08
C PRO A 84 -39.33 -11.92 -4.49
N MET A 85 -38.66 -12.66 -3.59
CA MET A 85 -38.49 -14.09 -3.80
C MET A 85 -39.82 -14.73 -4.21
N GLU A 86 -39.82 -15.68 -5.14
CA GLU A 86 -41.06 -16.36 -5.60
C GLU A 86 -41.86 -17.00 -4.45
N SER A 87 -41.21 -17.22 -3.30
CA SER A 87 -41.78 -17.74 -2.06
C SER A 87 -42.56 -16.73 -1.22
N TYR A 88 -42.48 -15.42 -1.50
CA TYR A 88 -43.24 -14.41 -0.76
C TYR A 88 -44.73 -14.44 -1.15
N THR A 89 -45.62 -14.55 -0.17
CA THR A 89 -47.08 -14.65 -0.40
C THR A 89 -47.91 -13.59 0.33
N GLY A 90 -47.24 -12.67 1.02
CA GLY A 90 -47.86 -11.66 1.88
C GLY A 90 -48.23 -10.34 1.21
N THR A 91 -48.65 -9.37 2.02
CA THR A 91 -49.02 -8.01 1.60
C THR A 91 -47.79 -7.16 1.28
N ASP A 92 -47.94 -6.13 0.45
CA ASP A 92 -46.83 -5.23 0.12
C ASP A 92 -46.29 -4.48 1.36
N PRO A 93 -45.02 -4.04 1.35
CA PRO A 93 -44.45 -3.18 2.39
C PRO A 93 -45.26 -1.89 2.59
N GLU A 94 -45.55 -1.55 3.86
CA GLU A 94 -46.35 -0.35 4.19
C GLU A 94 -45.53 0.95 4.27
N ALA A 95 -44.19 0.86 4.25
CA ALA A 95 -43.28 2.00 4.35
C ALA A 95 -41.95 1.72 3.63
N ASP A 96 -41.23 2.79 3.25
CA ASP A 96 -39.94 2.71 2.54
C ASP A 96 -38.87 1.94 3.35
N ASP A 97 -38.85 2.10 4.68
CA ASP A 97 -37.93 1.35 5.56
C ASP A 97 -38.24 -0.17 5.56
N ILE A 98 -39.53 -0.54 5.43
CA ILE A 98 -39.95 -1.95 5.32
C ILE A 98 -39.61 -2.49 3.92
N GLN A 99 -39.69 -1.66 2.89
CA GLN A 99 -39.23 -2.02 1.55
C GLN A 99 -37.71 -2.26 1.53
N ALA A 100 -36.94 -1.39 2.19
CA ALA A 100 -35.49 -1.57 2.34
C ALA A 100 -35.16 -2.84 3.16
N PHE A 101 -35.89 -3.10 4.26
CA PHE A 101 -35.79 -4.35 5.01
C PHE A 101 -36.02 -5.57 4.11
N MET A 102 -37.08 -5.52 3.29
CA MET A 102 -37.43 -6.60 2.38
C MET A 102 -36.29 -6.90 1.40
N VAL A 103 -35.77 -5.84 0.77
CA VAL A 103 -34.77 -5.93 -0.30
C VAL A 103 -33.40 -6.36 0.23
N HIS A 104 -32.93 -5.76 1.32
CA HIS A 104 -31.55 -5.92 1.76
C HIS A 104 -31.35 -6.97 2.86
N PHE A 105 -32.39 -7.27 3.64
CA PHE A 105 -32.28 -8.23 4.75
C PHE A 105 -33.16 -9.46 4.53
N TRP A 106 -34.49 -9.28 4.43
CA TRP A 106 -35.44 -10.38 4.43
C TRP A 106 -35.22 -11.37 3.26
N ASN A 107 -35.06 -10.84 2.04
CA ASN A 107 -34.81 -11.67 0.85
C ASN A 107 -33.58 -12.58 1.00
N ASN A 108 -32.62 -12.17 1.83
CA ASN A 108 -31.39 -12.92 2.04
C ASN A 108 -31.50 -13.96 3.15
N VAL A 109 -32.24 -13.66 4.23
CA VAL A 109 -32.35 -14.56 5.40
C VAL A 109 -33.51 -15.56 5.29
N ALA A 110 -34.52 -15.26 4.48
CA ALA A 110 -35.76 -16.05 4.40
C ALA A 110 -35.66 -17.28 3.49
N THR A 111 -34.47 -17.61 3.00
CA THR A 111 -34.22 -18.85 2.24
C THR A 111 -34.13 -20.06 3.16
N ASP A 112 -34.48 -21.24 2.62
CA ASP A 112 -34.50 -22.51 3.37
C ASP A 112 -33.11 -22.99 3.80
N ASP A 113 -32.06 -22.60 3.08
CA ASP A 113 -30.65 -22.90 3.38
C ASP A 113 -30.04 -21.97 4.45
N ARG A 114 -30.83 -21.02 4.98
CA ARG A 114 -30.42 -20.05 6.00
C ARG A 114 -31.42 -20.00 7.16
N CYS A 115 -31.90 -18.82 7.52
CA CYS A 115 -32.75 -18.62 8.69
C CYS A 115 -34.21 -19.05 8.44
N GLY A 116 -34.65 -19.07 7.17
CA GLY A 116 -36.03 -19.33 6.76
C GLY A 116 -36.58 -20.65 7.30
N GLN A 117 -35.77 -21.70 7.36
CA GLN A 117 -36.20 -23.01 7.85
C GLN A 117 -36.64 -23.02 9.33
N CYS A 118 -36.08 -22.12 10.15
CA CYS A 118 -36.28 -22.11 11.61
C CYS A 118 -36.96 -20.83 12.13
N HIS A 119 -37.09 -19.80 11.30
CA HIS A 119 -37.66 -18.49 11.65
C HIS A 119 -38.82 -18.09 10.73
N ASP A 120 -39.49 -19.07 10.13
CA ASP A 120 -40.72 -18.90 9.34
C ASP A 120 -41.96 -18.53 10.20
N ASP A 121 -43.11 -18.46 9.54
CA ASP A 121 -44.42 -18.15 10.11
C ASP A 121 -44.85 -19.07 11.28
N SER A 122 -44.24 -20.26 11.39
CA SER A 122 -44.64 -21.33 12.31
C SER A 122 -43.72 -21.48 13.53
N HIS A 123 -42.60 -20.76 13.56
CA HIS A 123 -41.57 -20.85 14.59
C HIS A 123 -41.46 -19.59 15.49
N GLN A 124 -40.66 -19.70 16.54
CA GLN A 124 -40.38 -18.58 17.47
C GLN A 124 -39.45 -17.56 16.81
N ALA A 125 -39.63 -16.28 17.16
CA ALA A 125 -38.97 -15.15 16.50
C ALA A 125 -39.12 -15.23 14.96
N PRO A 126 -40.35 -15.06 14.43
CA PRO A 126 -40.66 -15.30 13.02
C PRO A 126 -40.21 -14.12 12.13
N PHE A 127 -38.93 -13.75 12.17
CA PHE A 127 -38.38 -12.64 11.40
C PHE A 127 -38.14 -12.98 9.92
N ALA A 128 -38.14 -14.27 9.56
CA ALA A 128 -37.99 -14.78 8.20
C ALA A 128 -39.34 -15.26 7.61
N ARG A 129 -40.46 -14.87 8.22
CA ARG A 129 -41.83 -15.22 7.79
C ARG A 129 -42.14 -14.69 6.38
N SER A 130 -42.86 -15.46 5.58
CA SER A 130 -43.14 -15.17 4.14
C SER A 130 -44.58 -14.77 3.84
N ASN A 131 -45.46 -14.86 4.84
CA ASN A 131 -46.87 -14.48 4.70
C ASN A 131 -47.18 -13.00 4.99
N ASP A 132 -46.25 -12.24 5.60
CA ASP A 132 -46.43 -10.82 5.93
C ASP A 132 -45.09 -10.14 6.27
N ILE A 133 -44.61 -9.30 5.36
CA ILE A 133 -43.33 -8.57 5.50
C ILE A 133 -43.35 -7.52 6.63
N ASN A 134 -44.51 -6.90 6.88
CA ASN A 134 -44.63 -5.88 7.93
C ASN A 134 -44.53 -6.53 9.31
N ALA A 135 -45.09 -7.74 9.45
CA ALA A 135 -44.94 -8.53 10.65
C ALA A 135 -43.51 -9.09 10.82
N ALA A 136 -42.84 -9.46 9.73
CA ALA A 136 -41.44 -9.90 9.73
C ALA A 136 -40.51 -8.79 10.24
N TYR A 137 -40.70 -7.58 9.70
CA TYR A 137 -39.99 -6.37 10.11
C TYR A 137 -40.12 -6.13 11.63
N ASN A 138 -41.36 -6.12 12.14
CA ASN A 138 -41.61 -5.90 13.57
C ASN A 138 -41.02 -7.00 14.46
N ALA A 139 -40.99 -8.24 13.99
CA ALA A 139 -40.35 -9.35 14.71
C ALA A 139 -38.81 -9.25 14.71
N THR A 140 -38.22 -8.52 13.75
CA THR A 140 -36.77 -8.36 13.61
C THR A 140 -36.21 -7.28 14.55
N LEU A 141 -36.92 -6.16 14.71
CA LEU A 141 -36.44 -4.97 15.43
C LEU A 141 -35.83 -5.23 16.83
N PRO A 142 -36.36 -6.12 17.69
CA PRO A 142 -35.78 -6.38 19.01
C PRO A 142 -34.36 -6.96 18.99
N PHE A 143 -33.91 -7.48 17.85
CA PHE A 143 -32.60 -8.13 17.70
C PHE A 143 -31.58 -7.30 16.92
N ILE A 144 -31.95 -6.09 16.48
CA ILE A 144 -31.13 -5.24 15.64
C ILE A 144 -30.69 -3.98 16.40
N ASN A 145 -29.38 -3.74 16.41
CA ASN A 145 -28.84 -2.43 16.74
C ASN A 145 -28.63 -1.65 15.43
N ARG A 146 -29.53 -0.71 15.12
CA ARG A 146 -29.45 0.08 13.88
C ARG A 146 -28.28 1.07 13.85
N ALA A 147 -27.77 1.48 15.02
CA ALA A 147 -26.66 2.41 15.11
C ALA A 147 -25.30 1.70 14.98
N ALA A 148 -25.21 0.46 15.47
CA ALA A 148 -24.04 -0.40 15.35
C ALA A 148 -24.47 -1.81 14.90
N PRO A 149 -24.74 -2.03 13.60
CA PRO A 149 -25.23 -3.29 13.06
C PRO A 149 -24.45 -4.54 13.48
N GLN A 150 -23.12 -4.43 13.63
CA GLN A 150 -22.24 -5.51 14.07
C GLN A 150 -22.54 -6.01 15.49
N THR A 151 -23.08 -5.16 16.37
CA THR A 151 -23.45 -5.57 17.74
C THR A 151 -24.89 -6.08 17.83
N SER A 152 -25.59 -6.22 16.70
CA SER A 152 -26.95 -6.77 16.67
C SER A 152 -26.95 -8.19 17.25
N ALA A 153 -27.96 -8.51 18.06
CA ALA A 153 -28.08 -9.83 18.67
C ALA A 153 -28.15 -10.96 17.63
N LEU A 154 -28.66 -10.69 16.43
CA LEU A 154 -28.63 -11.64 15.31
C LEU A 154 -27.20 -11.91 14.81
N VAL A 155 -26.38 -10.85 14.66
CA VAL A 155 -25.00 -10.95 14.17
C VAL A 155 -24.15 -11.73 15.17
N THR A 156 -24.13 -11.31 16.43
CA THR A 156 -23.34 -11.97 17.48
C THR A 156 -23.77 -13.42 17.72
N LYS A 157 -25.05 -13.75 17.49
CA LYS A 157 -25.54 -15.12 17.61
C LYS A 157 -25.00 -16.03 16.51
N VAL A 158 -24.96 -15.56 15.26
CA VAL A 158 -24.44 -16.32 14.12
C VAL A 158 -22.91 -16.41 14.17
N GLU A 159 -22.23 -15.33 14.57
CA GLU A 159 -20.80 -15.32 14.84
C GLU A 159 -20.40 -16.39 15.88
N GLY A 160 -21.21 -16.54 16.93
CA GLY A 160 -21.08 -17.60 17.94
C GLY A 160 -21.43 -19.02 17.45
N GLY A 161 -21.61 -19.23 16.14
CA GLY A 161 -21.79 -20.55 15.51
C GLY A 161 -23.23 -20.99 15.26
N HIS A 162 -24.23 -20.11 15.41
CA HIS A 162 -25.62 -20.48 15.16
C HIS A 162 -25.95 -20.47 13.66
N GLN A 163 -25.93 -21.64 13.01
CA GLN A 163 -26.39 -21.85 11.63
C GLN A 163 -25.73 -20.91 10.60
N CYS A 164 -24.42 -20.71 10.70
CA CYS A 164 -23.68 -20.08 9.62
C CYS A 164 -23.71 -20.99 8.38
N TRP A 165 -24.07 -20.42 7.22
CA TRP A 165 -24.13 -21.12 5.94
C TRP A 165 -22.77 -21.18 5.22
N GLU A 166 -21.81 -20.37 5.67
CA GLU A 166 -20.41 -20.47 5.26
C GLU A 166 -19.62 -21.41 6.16
N SER A 167 -18.42 -21.78 5.71
CA SER A 167 -17.48 -22.54 6.55
C SER A 167 -16.79 -21.68 7.63
N ASN A 168 -16.92 -20.34 7.57
CA ASN A 168 -16.36 -19.40 8.52
C ASN A 168 -17.47 -18.54 9.16
N THR A 169 -17.60 -18.57 10.49
CA THR A 169 -18.67 -17.86 11.21
C THR A 169 -18.51 -16.34 11.18
N ASN A 170 -17.29 -15.83 11.11
CA ASN A 170 -17.00 -14.41 10.94
C ASN A 170 -17.52 -13.91 9.58
N ALA A 171 -17.32 -14.69 8.51
CA ALA A 171 -17.85 -14.36 7.18
C ALA A 171 -19.39 -14.19 7.20
N CYS A 172 -20.12 -15.13 7.82
CA CYS A 172 -21.58 -15.01 8.00
C CYS A 172 -21.97 -13.76 8.81
N ALA A 173 -21.25 -13.47 9.90
CA ALA A 173 -21.50 -12.30 10.74
C ALA A 173 -21.29 -10.99 9.98
N GLN A 174 -20.24 -10.90 9.16
CA GLN A 174 -19.99 -9.74 8.29
C GLN A 174 -21.04 -9.57 7.21
N ILE A 175 -21.47 -10.66 6.57
CA ILE A 175 -22.53 -10.63 5.57
C ILE A 175 -23.85 -10.13 6.19
N LEU A 176 -24.23 -10.65 7.36
CA LEU A 176 -25.41 -10.16 8.10
C LEU A 176 -25.29 -8.69 8.48
N THR A 177 -24.12 -8.28 8.96
CA THR A 177 -23.81 -6.88 9.30
C THR A 177 -24.04 -5.99 8.08
N ARG A 178 -23.57 -6.39 6.89
CA ARG A 178 -23.79 -5.64 5.64
C ARG A 178 -25.24 -5.59 5.20
N TRP A 179 -25.99 -6.69 5.33
CA TRP A 179 -27.42 -6.69 5.02
C TRP A 179 -28.19 -5.71 5.91
N ILE A 180 -27.87 -5.67 7.20
CA ILE A 180 -28.45 -4.72 8.15
C ILE A 180 -28.02 -3.28 7.81
N GLN A 181 -26.74 -3.04 7.52
CA GLN A 181 -26.24 -1.73 7.11
C GLN A 181 -26.95 -1.22 5.86
N LYS A 182 -27.01 -2.02 4.79
CA LYS A 182 -27.71 -1.68 3.54
C LYS A 182 -29.18 -1.37 3.79
N TRP A 183 -29.87 -2.18 4.59
CA TRP A 183 -31.25 -1.91 5.00
C TRP A 183 -31.36 -0.55 5.72
N VAL A 184 -30.56 -0.30 6.76
CA VAL A 184 -30.66 0.93 7.55
C VAL A 184 -30.34 2.17 6.71
N ASN A 185 -29.38 2.09 5.80
CA ASN A 185 -28.95 3.22 4.96
C ASN A 185 -30.01 3.59 3.91
N ASP A 186 -30.56 2.59 3.22
CA ASP A 186 -31.56 2.81 2.18
C ASP A 186 -32.92 3.18 2.78
N GLY A 187 -33.28 2.62 3.96
CA GLY A 187 -34.48 3.01 4.70
C GLY A 187 -34.49 4.47 5.16
N ASN A 188 -33.31 5.10 5.30
CA ASN A 188 -33.15 6.51 5.63
C ASN A 188 -33.05 7.42 4.39
N GLY A 189 -33.05 6.88 3.17
CA GLY A 189 -32.97 7.64 1.92
C GLY A 189 -31.66 8.39 1.69
N THR A 190 -30.61 8.11 2.47
CA THR A 190 -29.34 8.85 2.42
C THR A 190 -28.25 8.12 1.66
N GLY A 191 -28.36 6.80 1.46
CA GLY A 191 -27.37 6.00 0.73
C GLY A 191 -25.95 6.02 1.32
N ILE A 192 -25.79 6.59 2.52
CA ILE A 192 -24.52 6.77 3.22
C ILE A 192 -24.55 5.86 4.44
N ALA A 193 -23.53 5.02 4.57
CA ALA A 193 -23.29 4.23 5.78
C ALA A 193 -22.83 5.13 6.92
N SER A 194 -23.76 5.82 7.59
CA SER A 194 -23.44 6.57 8.81
C SER A 194 -23.45 5.62 10.01
N THR A 195 -22.34 4.92 10.27
CA THR A 195 -22.11 4.31 11.58
C THR A 195 -21.51 5.34 12.50
N THR A 196 -22.31 5.97 13.36
CA THR A 196 -21.76 6.69 14.52
C THR A 196 -21.04 5.68 15.40
N ILE A 197 -19.71 5.77 15.46
CA ILE A 197 -18.90 4.91 16.32
C ILE A 197 -19.20 5.31 17.77
N VAL A 198 -19.74 4.38 18.56
CA VAL A 198 -19.97 4.57 19.98
C VAL A 198 -18.77 3.99 20.70
N LEU A 199 -18.00 4.86 21.38
CA LEU A 199 -16.90 4.43 22.21
C LEU A 199 -17.43 3.65 23.41
N GLU A 200 -16.88 2.47 23.66
CA GLU A 200 -17.17 1.67 24.83
C GLU A 200 -15.97 1.66 25.77
N LYS A 201 -16.24 1.57 27.08
CA LYS A 201 -15.19 1.48 28.08
C LYS A 201 -14.45 0.13 27.93
N PRO A 202 -13.11 0.14 27.96
CA PRO A 202 -12.32 -1.08 28.02
C PRO A 202 -12.26 -1.67 29.43
N ASP A 203 -12.00 -2.98 29.52
CA ASP A 203 -11.66 -3.61 30.79
C ASP A 203 -10.32 -3.05 31.30
N VAL A 204 -10.23 -2.78 32.60
CA VAL A 204 -9.01 -2.20 33.18
C VAL A 204 -7.95 -3.28 33.32
N VAL A 205 -6.87 -3.17 32.55
CA VAL A 205 -5.71 -4.07 32.64
C VAL A 205 -4.56 -3.37 33.37
N SER A 206 -3.87 -4.11 34.24
CA SER A 206 -2.66 -3.63 34.90
C SER A 206 -1.51 -3.57 33.91
N ILE A 207 -0.63 -2.59 34.04
CA ILE A 207 0.51 -2.40 33.14
C ILE A 207 1.61 -3.48 33.37
N GLU A 208 1.64 -4.13 34.53
CA GLU A 208 2.68 -5.09 34.96
C GLU A 208 2.37 -6.57 34.60
N SER A 209 1.50 -6.86 33.64
CA SER A 209 1.05 -8.24 33.37
C SER A 209 1.69 -8.96 32.18
N ALA A 210 2.54 -8.31 31.38
CA ALA A 210 3.18 -8.93 30.21
C ALA A 210 4.70 -9.11 30.39
N LYS A 211 5.19 -10.31 30.09
CA LYS A 211 6.62 -10.65 30.06
C LYS A 211 7.27 -10.14 28.77
N VAL A 212 8.56 -9.83 28.82
CA VAL A 212 9.33 -9.36 27.65
C VAL A 212 10.67 -10.07 27.59
N LEU A 213 11.05 -10.56 26.41
CA LEU A 213 12.39 -11.11 26.19
C LEU A 213 13.47 -10.02 26.32
N PRO A 214 14.57 -10.28 27.05
CA PRO A 214 15.69 -9.35 27.12
C PRO A 214 16.27 -9.01 25.74
N ALA A 215 16.68 -7.75 25.57
CA ALA A 215 17.30 -7.30 24.32
C ALA A 215 18.69 -7.93 24.10
N ALA A 216 19.45 -8.13 25.18
CA ALA A 216 20.74 -8.83 25.15
C ALA A 216 20.55 -10.29 25.57
N ALA A 217 21.46 -11.17 25.12
CA ALA A 217 21.45 -12.55 25.55
C ALA A 217 21.58 -12.64 27.08
N PRO A 218 20.81 -13.52 27.75
CA PRO A 218 20.97 -13.75 29.17
C PRO A 218 22.37 -14.31 29.43
N THR A 219 22.99 -13.90 30.53
CA THR A 219 24.29 -14.41 30.99
C THR A 219 24.14 -14.93 32.41
N ILE A 220 25.04 -15.82 32.83
CA ILE A 220 25.07 -16.35 34.21
C ILE A 220 25.12 -15.25 35.28
N ASP A 221 25.68 -14.08 34.95
CA ASP A 221 25.81 -12.95 35.87
C ASP A 221 24.59 -12.01 35.84
N SER A 222 23.88 -11.91 34.71
CA SER A 222 22.72 -11.02 34.55
C SER A 222 21.42 -11.67 35.01
N ASP A 223 21.21 -12.93 34.64
CA ASP A 223 20.01 -13.70 34.94
C ASP A 223 20.34 -15.21 34.88
N PRO A 224 20.71 -15.83 36.01
CA PRO A 224 21.20 -17.21 36.03
C PRO A 224 20.12 -18.24 35.69
N ASP A 225 18.85 -17.96 35.99
CA ASP A 225 17.74 -18.88 35.73
C ASP A 225 17.39 -18.84 34.23
N LEU A 226 17.18 -17.65 33.65
CA LEU A 226 16.93 -17.49 32.22
C LEU A 226 18.13 -17.94 31.35
N TYR A 227 19.37 -17.74 31.82
CA TYR A 227 20.55 -18.25 31.13
C TYR A 227 20.52 -19.78 31.03
N SER A 228 20.12 -20.48 32.09
CA SER A 228 20.03 -21.94 32.09
C SER A 228 18.98 -22.43 31.10
N SER A 229 17.78 -21.85 31.09
CA SER A 229 16.70 -22.27 30.18
C SER A 229 16.97 -21.86 28.72
N PHE A 230 17.62 -20.72 28.47
CA PHE A 230 18.11 -20.37 27.14
C PHE A 230 19.17 -21.35 26.64
N THR A 231 20.12 -21.75 27.49
CA THR A 231 21.16 -22.73 27.12
C THR A 231 20.53 -24.05 26.66
N ASP A 232 19.47 -24.53 27.33
CA ASP A 232 18.76 -25.74 26.93
C ASP A 232 18.11 -25.63 25.53
N LEU A 233 17.54 -24.47 25.20
CA LEU A 233 17.01 -24.19 23.87
C LEU A 233 18.13 -24.11 22.83
N TYR A 234 19.18 -23.34 23.13
CA TYR A 234 20.34 -23.12 22.25
C TYR A 234 21.06 -24.43 21.92
N ASP A 235 21.27 -25.31 22.92
CA ASP A 235 21.87 -26.63 22.71
C ASP A 235 21.00 -27.50 21.79
N THR A 236 19.67 -27.46 21.97
CA THR A 236 18.75 -28.19 21.10
C THR A 236 18.78 -27.68 19.65
N LEU A 237 18.83 -26.36 19.46
CA LEU A 237 18.92 -25.74 18.13
C LEU A 237 20.28 -26.02 17.48
N THR A 238 21.36 -25.98 18.25
CA THR A 238 22.71 -26.27 17.74
C THR A 238 22.85 -27.74 17.37
N GLU A 239 22.32 -28.66 18.17
CA GLU A 239 22.37 -30.10 17.91
C GLU A 239 21.65 -30.48 16.60
N HIS A 240 20.53 -29.83 16.29
CA HIS A 240 19.64 -30.28 15.22
C HIS A 240 19.53 -29.33 14.03
N CYS A 241 19.95 -28.08 14.14
CA CYS A 241 19.76 -27.06 13.10
C CYS A 241 21.05 -26.43 12.59
N SER A 242 22.21 -26.64 13.24
CA SER A 242 23.48 -25.98 12.88
C SER A 242 24.01 -26.32 11.48
N ASP A 243 23.61 -27.45 10.90
CA ASP A 243 23.98 -27.84 9.53
C ASP A 243 23.43 -26.90 8.44
N CYS A 244 22.42 -26.06 8.78
CA CYS A 244 21.84 -25.05 7.89
C CYS A 244 21.75 -23.67 8.55
N HIS A 245 21.33 -23.58 9.82
CA HIS A 245 21.08 -22.32 10.54
C HIS A 245 22.29 -21.79 11.31
N SER A 246 23.48 -22.03 10.78
CA SER A 246 24.74 -21.45 11.23
C SER A 246 25.42 -20.75 10.05
N GLU A 247 26.10 -19.64 10.31
CA GLU A 247 26.97 -18.96 9.34
C GLU A 247 28.16 -19.83 8.90
N THR A 248 28.46 -20.90 9.64
CA THR A 248 29.55 -21.85 9.33
C THR A 248 29.09 -23.09 8.54
N ALA A 249 27.78 -23.23 8.30
CA ALA A 249 27.19 -24.33 7.56
C ALA A 249 27.59 -24.34 6.07
N SER A 250 27.79 -25.53 5.49
CA SER A 250 28.05 -25.66 4.05
C SER A 250 26.86 -25.27 3.16
N ALA A 251 25.64 -25.33 3.71
CA ALA A 251 24.40 -24.91 3.07
C ALA A 251 23.68 -23.90 3.97
N SER A 252 24.38 -22.81 4.31
CA SER A 252 23.92 -21.80 5.26
C SER A 252 22.60 -21.13 4.82
N GLN A 253 21.67 -20.99 5.76
CA GLN A 253 20.35 -20.38 5.60
C GLN A 253 20.04 -19.51 6.81
N GLN A 254 19.63 -18.27 6.56
CA GLN A 254 19.12 -17.40 7.62
C GLN A 254 17.71 -17.84 8.06
N PRO A 255 17.29 -17.55 9.31
CA PRO A 255 18.07 -16.90 10.38
C PRO A 255 19.10 -17.82 11.05
N PHE A 256 20.20 -17.27 11.58
CA PHE A 256 21.32 -18.02 12.18
C PHE A 256 21.16 -18.27 13.69
N PHE A 257 20.01 -18.81 14.11
CA PHE A 257 19.74 -19.12 15.53
C PHE A 257 20.53 -20.31 16.09
N ALA A 258 21.33 -21.00 15.27
CA ALA A 258 22.26 -22.05 15.67
C ALA A 258 23.72 -21.62 15.37
N SER A 259 24.00 -20.31 15.40
CA SER A 259 25.35 -19.76 15.32
C SER A 259 26.19 -20.23 16.52
N PRO A 260 27.49 -20.54 16.36
CA PRO A 260 28.40 -20.76 17.47
C PRO A 260 28.63 -19.51 18.35
N ASN A 261 28.18 -18.34 17.93
CA ASN A 261 28.14 -17.13 18.74
C ASN A 261 26.75 -17.01 19.41
N GLU A 262 26.69 -17.22 20.73
CA GLU A 262 25.45 -17.19 21.52
C GLU A 262 24.70 -15.85 21.41
N ASP A 263 25.41 -14.72 21.36
CA ASP A 263 24.77 -13.40 21.22
C ASP A 263 24.07 -13.28 19.86
N ALA A 264 24.74 -13.73 18.79
CA ALA A 264 24.17 -13.72 17.44
C ALA A 264 23.01 -14.72 17.30
N ALA A 265 23.11 -15.88 17.96
CA ALA A 265 22.05 -16.87 18.02
C ALA A 265 20.83 -16.33 18.78
N TRP A 266 21.03 -15.64 19.90
CA TRP A 266 19.98 -14.97 20.65
C TRP A 266 19.24 -13.93 19.80
N ASP A 267 19.98 -13.04 19.14
CA ASP A 267 19.39 -12.03 18.28
C ASP A 267 18.59 -12.64 17.12
N ALA A 268 19.07 -13.74 16.55
CA ALA A 268 18.39 -14.45 15.48
C ALA A 268 17.15 -15.24 15.95
N VAL A 269 17.09 -15.65 17.22
CA VAL A 269 16.01 -16.51 17.75
C VAL A 269 14.94 -15.76 18.53
N ARG A 270 15.26 -14.65 19.20
CA ARG A 270 14.34 -13.98 20.14
C ARG A 270 13.00 -13.59 19.51
N ASN A 271 13.02 -13.06 18.28
CA ASN A 271 11.80 -12.71 17.52
C ASN A 271 11.07 -13.92 16.90
N LYS A 272 11.47 -15.16 17.24
CA LYS A 272 10.86 -16.42 16.80
C LYS A 272 10.22 -17.18 17.97
N ILE A 273 10.35 -16.66 19.18
CA ILE A 273 9.79 -17.18 20.42
C ILE A 273 8.55 -16.36 20.77
N ASP A 274 7.43 -17.03 21.03
CA ASP A 274 6.23 -16.43 21.60
C ASP A 274 6.15 -16.83 23.09
N LEU A 275 6.32 -15.87 23.99
CA LEU A 275 6.35 -16.13 25.43
C LEU A 275 5.03 -16.69 25.98
N ASN A 276 3.91 -16.49 25.28
CA ASN A 276 2.62 -17.05 25.68
C ASN A 276 2.56 -18.57 25.53
N ASP A 277 3.50 -19.16 24.79
CA ASP A 277 3.65 -20.61 24.72
C ASP A 277 3.89 -21.24 26.11
N GLU A 278 4.29 -20.44 27.12
CA GLU A 278 4.27 -20.81 28.56
C GLU A 278 3.00 -21.56 28.95
N ASN A 279 1.84 -21.06 28.50
CA ASN A 279 0.52 -21.57 28.88
C ASN A 279 -0.19 -22.35 27.75
N ARG A 280 0.43 -22.48 26.57
CA ARG A 280 -0.21 -23.15 25.42
C ARG A 280 0.17 -24.62 25.34
N THR A 281 -0.77 -25.44 24.85
CA THR A 281 -0.49 -26.83 24.47
C THR A 281 0.22 -26.88 23.13
N LEU A 282 0.77 -28.05 22.74
CA LEU A 282 1.43 -28.22 21.44
C LEU A 282 0.56 -27.78 20.26
N LEU A 283 -0.76 -28.00 20.30
CA LEU A 283 -1.65 -27.57 19.22
C LEU A 283 -1.86 -26.06 19.17
N GLY A 284 -1.76 -25.38 20.31
CA GLY A 284 -1.95 -23.93 20.41
C GLY A 284 -0.65 -23.13 20.27
N ALA A 285 0.53 -23.76 20.41
CA ALA A 285 1.81 -23.07 20.38
C ALA A 285 2.06 -22.30 19.07
N GLN A 286 2.62 -21.09 19.17
CA GLN A 286 2.82 -20.18 18.04
C GLN A 286 4.29 -19.82 17.78
N SER A 287 5.22 -20.16 18.69
CA SER A 287 6.65 -19.96 18.43
C SER A 287 7.05 -20.57 17.10
N ARG A 288 7.69 -19.79 16.22
CA ARG A 288 7.94 -20.19 14.82
C ARG A 288 8.71 -21.50 14.74
N LEU A 289 9.65 -21.71 15.66
CA LEU A 289 10.46 -22.93 15.78
C LEU A 289 9.58 -24.17 16.04
N VAL A 290 8.55 -24.03 16.87
CA VAL A 290 7.58 -25.10 17.20
C VAL A 290 6.65 -25.36 16.01
N VAL A 291 6.09 -24.31 15.40
CA VAL A 291 5.18 -24.41 14.25
C VAL A 291 5.88 -25.07 13.05
N ARG A 292 7.14 -24.69 12.78
CA ARG A 292 7.95 -25.27 11.69
C ARG A 292 8.06 -26.79 11.78
N LEU A 293 8.27 -27.32 12.98
CA LEU A 293 8.33 -28.76 13.17
C LEU A 293 6.92 -29.38 13.17
N ARG A 294 6.00 -28.84 13.98
CA ARG A 294 4.67 -29.42 14.20
C ARG A 294 3.83 -29.48 12.94
N SER A 295 3.76 -28.37 12.21
CA SER A 295 2.80 -28.16 11.12
C SER A 295 3.43 -28.25 9.74
N GLU A 296 4.72 -27.87 9.61
CA GLU A 296 5.41 -27.82 8.32
C GLU A 296 6.38 -28.98 8.11
N SER A 297 6.57 -29.83 9.12
CA SER A 297 7.44 -31.02 9.05
C SER A 297 8.87 -30.69 8.57
N HIS A 298 9.39 -29.53 8.97
CA HIS A 298 10.67 -29.02 8.48
C HIS A 298 11.86 -29.76 9.11
N ASN A 299 12.44 -30.74 8.41
CA ASN A 299 13.67 -31.44 8.79
C ASN A 299 13.66 -32.00 10.23
N CYS A 300 12.55 -32.60 10.64
CA CYS A 300 12.42 -33.25 11.95
C CYS A 300 13.51 -34.31 12.16
N TRP A 301 14.16 -34.30 13.33
CA TRP A 301 15.26 -35.20 13.64
C TRP A 301 14.79 -36.56 14.19
N SER A 302 13.51 -36.69 14.56
CA SER A 302 12.86 -37.96 14.81
C SER A 302 11.85 -38.31 13.72
N SER A 303 11.32 -39.54 13.76
CA SER A 303 10.27 -39.98 12.84
C SER A 303 8.89 -39.37 13.17
N ILE A 304 8.78 -38.55 14.22
CA ILE A 304 7.52 -37.95 14.69
C ILE A 304 7.77 -36.48 15.00
N CYS A 305 7.53 -35.61 14.01
CA CYS A 305 7.74 -34.17 14.11
C CYS A 305 7.05 -33.49 15.32
N SER A 306 5.89 -34.01 15.76
CA SER A 306 5.21 -33.49 16.93
C SER A 306 5.99 -33.71 18.24
N ASN A 307 6.80 -34.76 18.34
CA ASN A 307 7.67 -34.97 19.50
C ASN A 307 8.83 -33.96 19.51
N ASP A 308 9.39 -33.68 18.34
CA ASP A 308 10.50 -32.73 18.18
C ASP A 308 10.02 -31.30 18.47
N ALA A 309 8.84 -30.94 17.95
CA ALA A 309 8.16 -29.69 18.26
C ALA A 309 7.82 -29.57 19.76
N GLN A 310 7.41 -30.65 20.41
CA GLN A 310 7.16 -30.65 21.86
C GLN A 310 8.44 -30.40 22.66
N LYS A 311 9.62 -30.87 22.20
CA LYS A 311 10.90 -30.59 22.85
C LYS A 311 11.20 -29.08 22.82
N LEU A 312 11.05 -28.45 21.65
CA LEU A 312 11.23 -26.99 21.53
C LEU A 312 10.21 -26.21 22.36
N LEU A 313 8.93 -26.61 22.35
CA LEU A 313 7.90 -25.97 23.16
C LEU A 313 8.24 -26.04 24.66
N THR A 314 8.73 -27.19 25.14
CA THR A 314 9.09 -27.36 26.55
C THR A 314 10.24 -26.43 26.96
N SER A 315 11.26 -26.27 26.10
CA SER A 315 12.36 -25.33 26.36
C SER A 315 11.87 -23.87 26.39
N ILE A 316 10.98 -23.50 25.47
CA ILE A 316 10.38 -22.15 25.44
C ILE A 316 9.51 -21.90 26.67
N GLN A 317 8.74 -22.90 27.12
CA GLN A 317 7.95 -22.82 28.34
C GLN A 317 8.81 -22.61 29.59
N ALA A 318 9.96 -23.29 29.66
CA ALA A 318 10.92 -23.09 30.75
C ALA A 318 11.50 -21.67 30.72
N MET A 319 11.94 -21.19 29.54
CA MET A 319 12.42 -19.82 29.39
C MET A 319 11.37 -18.79 29.79
N ALA A 320 10.13 -18.95 29.33
CA ALA A 320 9.07 -18.02 29.65
C ALA A 320 8.79 -18.00 31.16
N ALA A 321 8.84 -19.14 31.85
CA ALA A 321 8.65 -19.22 33.30
C ALA A 321 9.73 -18.49 34.11
N ASP A 322 10.96 -18.44 33.60
CA ASP A 322 12.09 -17.77 34.26
C ASP A 322 12.12 -16.25 34.03
N ILE A 323 11.34 -15.72 33.09
CA ILE A 323 11.25 -14.27 32.85
C ILE A 323 10.40 -13.60 33.92
N GLU A 324 11.01 -12.68 34.67
CA GLU A 324 10.29 -11.81 35.62
C GLU A 324 9.40 -10.79 34.89
N LEU A 325 8.28 -10.44 35.52
CA LEU A 325 7.43 -9.35 35.03
C LEU A 325 8.15 -8.00 35.22
N PRO A 326 8.05 -7.08 34.25
CA PRO A 326 8.65 -5.77 34.38
C PRO A 326 8.01 -4.99 35.53
N SER A 327 8.84 -4.37 36.37
CA SER A 327 8.40 -3.41 37.38
C SER A 327 8.35 -2.00 36.78
N ILE A 328 7.25 -1.27 36.99
CA ILE A 328 7.13 0.10 36.46
C ILE A 328 7.83 1.08 37.39
N ASP A 329 8.55 2.03 36.81
CA ASP A 329 9.11 3.15 37.56
C ASP A 329 7.97 3.94 38.22
N PRO A 330 7.88 3.99 39.56
CA PRO A 330 6.79 4.66 40.27
C PRO A 330 6.76 6.18 40.04
N ASP A 331 7.84 6.77 39.51
CA ASP A 331 7.89 8.19 39.16
C ASP A 331 7.30 8.48 37.76
N LEU A 332 6.95 7.46 36.97
CA LEU A 332 6.13 7.64 35.76
C LEU A 332 4.70 8.04 36.13
N LYS A 333 4.10 8.89 35.30
CA LYS A 333 2.66 9.19 35.33
C LYS A 333 2.04 8.47 34.16
N THR A 334 1.36 7.36 34.43
CA THR A 334 0.87 6.45 33.40
C THR A 334 -0.65 6.38 33.33
N SER A 335 -1.19 6.10 32.15
CA SER A 335 -2.59 5.67 32.02
C SER A 335 -2.79 4.22 32.46
N ALA A 336 -4.04 3.74 32.50
CA ALA A 336 -4.30 2.30 32.47
C ALA A 336 -3.76 1.66 31.15
N ALA A 337 -3.53 0.35 31.18
CA ALA A 337 -3.10 -0.39 29.99
C ALA A 337 -4.26 -0.83 29.10
N MET A 338 -3.96 -1.09 27.83
CA MET A 338 -4.89 -1.50 26.77
C MET A 338 -4.26 -2.61 25.94
N ILE A 339 -5.05 -3.61 25.56
CA ILE A 339 -4.70 -4.55 24.46
C ILE A 339 -5.37 -4.04 23.17
N LEU A 340 -4.71 -4.22 22.02
CA LEU A 340 -5.26 -3.76 20.73
C LEU A 340 -6.68 -4.29 20.50
N THR A 341 -6.89 -5.59 20.72
CA THR A 341 -8.19 -6.26 20.48
C THR A 341 -9.27 -5.94 21.49
N GLU A 342 -8.93 -5.31 22.63
CA GLU A 342 -9.89 -4.79 23.62
C GLU A 342 -10.36 -3.38 23.28
N GLY A 343 -9.77 -2.75 22.25
CA GLY A 343 -10.24 -1.49 21.73
C GLY A 343 -11.65 -1.56 21.17
N THR A 344 -12.33 -0.42 21.15
CA THR A 344 -13.60 -0.30 20.42
C THR A 344 -13.28 -0.45 18.93
N VAL A 345 -13.82 -1.47 18.26
CA VAL A 345 -13.64 -1.65 16.82
C VAL A 345 -14.17 -0.41 16.11
N ALA A 346 -13.28 0.30 15.42
CA ALA A 346 -13.65 1.40 14.55
C ALA A 346 -14.26 0.78 13.30
N SER A 347 -15.58 0.50 13.33
CA SER A 347 -16.27 -0.05 12.17
C SER A 347 -16.04 0.88 10.99
N SER A 348 -15.55 0.33 9.88
CA SER A 348 -15.26 1.01 8.61
C SER A 348 -16.52 1.51 7.88
N GLY A 349 -17.53 1.97 8.62
CA GLY A 349 -18.62 2.73 8.02
C GLY A 349 -18.11 4.09 7.56
N GLY A 350 -18.92 4.76 6.75
CA GLY A 350 -18.54 5.96 6.02
C GLY A 350 -18.03 5.68 4.60
N ARG A 351 -17.70 4.42 4.24
CA ARG A 351 -17.40 4.05 2.84
C ARG A 351 -18.66 4.13 1.98
N HIS A 352 -18.50 4.54 0.73
CA HIS A 352 -19.48 4.37 -0.32
C HIS A 352 -19.48 2.92 -0.80
N GLU A 353 -20.50 2.16 -0.38
CA GLU A 353 -20.66 0.73 -0.69
C GLU A 353 -21.90 0.43 -1.56
N GLN A 354 -22.61 1.47 -2.01
CA GLN A 354 -23.71 1.26 -2.96
C GLN A 354 -23.16 0.70 -4.26
N HIS A 355 -23.92 -0.20 -4.89
CA HIS A 355 -23.52 -0.89 -6.12
C HIS A 355 -22.31 -1.83 -5.97
N GLN A 356 -21.74 -2.01 -4.77
CA GLN A 356 -20.73 -3.02 -4.50
C GLN A 356 -21.31 -4.43 -4.64
N ILE A 357 -20.80 -5.17 -5.62
CA ILE A 357 -21.26 -6.52 -5.95
C ILE A 357 -20.29 -7.61 -5.51
N ALA A 358 -19.03 -7.29 -5.19
CA ALA A 358 -18.08 -8.22 -4.59
C ALA A 358 -17.15 -7.45 -3.65
N TYR A 359 -16.74 -8.07 -2.54
CA TYR A 359 -15.87 -7.43 -1.55
C TYR A 359 -15.09 -8.46 -0.73
N TRP A 360 -13.77 -8.27 -0.69
CA TRP A 360 -12.86 -9.03 0.16
C TRP A 360 -12.05 -8.04 1.00
N ASN A 361 -12.20 -8.12 2.32
CA ASN A 361 -11.34 -7.44 3.29
C ASN A 361 -10.25 -8.35 3.84
N PHE A 362 -10.28 -9.65 3.55
CA PHE A 362 -9.27 -10.60 4.04
C PHE A 362 -9.19 -10.68 5.58
N SER A 363 -10.34 -10.61 6.23
CA SER A 363 -10.46 -10.67 7.69
C SER A 363 -10.36 -12.07 8.29
N GLU A 364 -10.30 -13.11 7.45
CA GLU A 364 -10.29 -14.50 7.86
C GLU A 364 -9.02 -14.87 8.64
N GLY A 365 -7.87 -14.30 8.24
CA GLY A 365 -6.58 -14.46 8.92
C GLY A 365 -5.94 -15.84 8.81
N GLU A 366 -6.67 -16.86 8.34
CA GLU A 366 -6.18 -18.22 8.14
C GLU A 366 -6.99 -19.00 7.10
N GLY A 367 -6.49 -20.19 6.75
CA GLY A 367 -7.13 -21.08 5.77
C GLY A 367 -6.82 -20.70 4.33
N ASN A 368 -7.57 -21.30 3.40
CA ASN A 368 -7.30 -21.20 1.96
C ASN A 368 -8.46 -20.54 1.19
N THR A 369 -9.34 -19.83 1.89
CA THR A 369 -10.52 -19.18 1.29
C THR A 369 -10.63 -17.75 1.80
N ALA A 370 -10.65 -16.78 0.89
CA ALA A 370 -11.08 -15.41 1.19
C ALA A 370 -12.55 -15.25 0.77
N PHE A 371 -13.43 -14.91 1.71
CA PHE A 371 -14.87 -14.89 1.44
C PHE A 371 -15.29 -13.56 0.81
N ASP A 372 -16.04 -13.61 -0.29
CA ASP A 372 -16.83 -12.45 -0.74
C ASP A 372 -17.89 -12.15 0.31
N THR A 373 -17.65 -11.09 1.09
CA THR A 373 -18.55 -10.69 2.17
C THR A 373 -19.48 -9.56 1.75
N SER A 374 -19.53 -9.17 0.47
CA SER A 374 -20.40 -8.08 -0.06
C SER A 374 -21.89 -8.26 0.24
N GLY A 375 -22.31 -9.50 0.51
CA GLY A 375 -23.70 -9.89 0.74
C GLY A 375 -24.55 -9.91 -0.53
N VAL A 376 -23.93 -10.04 -1.71
CA VAL A 376 -24.62 -10.18 -2.99
C VAL A 376 -24.36 -11.57 -3.56
N GLU A 377 -25.40 -12.28 -3.99
CA GLU A 377 -25.29 -13.64 -4.56
C GLU A 377 -25.14 -13.64 -6.10
N PRO A 378 -24.53 -14.70 -6.69
CA PRO A 378 -23.72 -15.71 -6.00
C PRO A 378 -22.48 -15.08 -5.36
N ALA A 379 -22.12 -15.51 -4.16
CA ALA A 379 -20.88 -15.07 -3.52
C ALA A 379 -19.66 -15.52 -4.33
N MET A 380 -18.73 -14.60 -4.58
CA MET A 380 -17.51 -14.86 -5.35
C MET A 380 -16.32 -15.10 -4.44
N HIS A 381 -16.33 -16.18 -3.65
CA HIS A 381 -15.21 -16.50 -2.77
C HIS A 381 -13.94 -16.82 -3.58
N LEU A 382 -12.77 -16.47 -3.03
CA LEU A 382 -11.48 -16.75 -3.64
C LEU A 382 -10.81 -17.93 -2.95
N SER A 383 -10.37 -18.91 -3.73
CA SER A 383 -9.36 -19.88 -3.30
C SER A 383 -8.00 -19.20 -3.24
N VAL A 384 -7.22 -19.46 -2.20
CA VAL A 384 -5.93 -18.81 -1.95
C VAL A 384 -4.81 -19.86 -2.06
N ASP A 385 -3.75 -19.54 -2.80
CA ASP A 385 -2.58 -20.41 -2.95
C ASP A 385 -1.87 -20.64 -1.61
N SER A 386 -1.20 -21.79 -1.46
CA SER A 386 -0.47 -22.14 -0.23
C SER A 386 0.76 -21.26 0.05
N GLY A 387 1.24 -20.53 -0.95
CA GLY A 387 2.36 -19.58 -0.81
C GLY A 387 1.93 -18.23 -0.22
N VAL A 388 0.65 -17.88 -0.35
CA VAL A 388 0.09 -16.62 0.14
C VAL A 388 -0.02 -16.66 1.66
N GLN A 389 0.43 -15.59 2.30
CA GLN A 389 0.36 -15.42 3.75
C GLN A 389 -0.77 -14.46 4.11
N TRP A 390 -1.50 -14.76 5.17
CA TRP A 390 -2.43 -13.80 5.74
C TRP A 390 -1.66 -12.69 6.48
N VAL A 391 -2.17 -11.47 6.38
CA VAL A 391 -1.57 -10.30 7.02
C VAL A 391 -2.43 -9.86 8.19
N GLY A 392 -1.80 -9.71 9.35
CA GLY A 392 -2.41 -9.14 10.55
C GLY A 392 -3.00 -7.75 10.29
N GLY A 393 -4.14 -7.46 10.92
CA GLY A 393 -4.93 -6.27 10.60
C GLY A 393 -5.74 -6.35 9.29
N TRP A 394 -5.95 -7.57 8.79
CA TRP A 394 -6.64 -7.96 7.55
C TRP A 394 -5.84 -7.71 6.27
N GLY A 395 -5.69 -8.75 5.45
CA GLY A 395 -4.97 -8.69 4.18
C GLY A 395 -4.37 -10.03 3.77
N ILE A 396 -3.82 -10.07 2.58
CA ILE A 396 -2.98 -11.16 2.07
C ILE A 396 -1.67 -10.61 1.50
N ASP A 397 -0.59 -11.33 1.71
CA ASP A 397 0.75 -11.10 1.14
C ASP A 397 1.05 -12.24 0.17
N LEU A 398 1.26 -11.89 -1.09
CA LEU A 398 1.52 -12.84 -2.15
C LEU A 398 2.97 -13.31 -2.17
N GLY A 399 3.85 -12.74 -1.35
CA GLY A 399 5.25 -13.13 -1.24
C GLY A 399 6.12 -12.67 -2.41
N THR A 400 7.41 -12.95 -2.32
CA THR A 400 8.44 -12.48 -3.28
C THR A 400 8.50 -13.27 -4.59
N SER A 401 7.83 -14.42 -4.64
CA SER A 401 7.72 -15.23 -5.85
C SER A 401 6.31 -15.15 -6.44
N GLY A 402 5.52 -14.17 -6.00
CA GLY A 402 4.11 -14.08 -6.32
C GLY A 402 3.26 -15.19 -5.70
N GLY A 403 1.96 -15.08 -5.95
CA GLY A 403 0.93 -16.00 -5.51
C GLY A 403 -0.43 -15.54 -6.01
N ARG A 404 -1.46 -16.37 -5.86
CA ARG A 404 -2.79 -16.04 -6.37
C ARG A 404 -3.91 -16.30 -5.37
N ALA A 405 -4.90 -15.42 -5.41
CA ALA A 405 -6.26 -15.71 -4.94
C ALA A 405 -7.23 -15.68 -6.13
N TRP A 406 -8.09 -16.68 -6.33
CA TRP A 406 -8.97 -16.75 -7.51
C TRP A 406 -10.34 -17.33 -7.22
N ALA A 407 -11.35 -16.85 -7.94
CA ALA A 407 -12.72 -17.38 -7.90
C ALA A 407 -12.89 -18.56 -8.87
N ASP A 408 -14.00 -19.29 -8.77
CA ASP A 408 -14.40 -20.22 -9.83
C ASP A 408 -15.12 -19.49 -10.98
N ILE A 409 -15.25 -20.16 -12.13
CA ILE A 409 -15.91 -19.60 -13.32
C ILE A 409 -17.38 -19.26 -13.03
N ALA A 410 -18.08 -20.11 -12.29
CA ALA A 410 -19.51 -19.99 -12.07
C ALA A 410 -19.88 -18.75 -11.24
N SER A 411 -19.09 -18.45 -10.22
CA SER A 411 -19.22 -17.25 -9.39
C SER A 411 -18.66 -16.02 -10.10
N SER A 412 -17.56 -16.14 -10.85
CA SER A 412 -16.99 -15.04 -11.65
C SER A 412 -17.96 -14.52 -12.72
N LYS A 413 -18.81 -15.38 -13.28
CA LYS A 413 -19.85 -15.02 -14.25
C LYS A 413 -20.76 -13.88 -13.77
N LYS A 414 -20.94 -13.70 -12.45
CA LYS A 414 -21.69 -12.58 -11.87
C LYS A 414 -21.17 -11.21 -12.34
N LEU A 415 -19.87 -11.08 -12.59
CA LEU A 415 -19.30 -9.84 -13.15
C LEU A 415 -19.83 -9.59 -14.55
N TYR A 416 -19.80 -10.58 -15.44
CA TYR A 416 -20.41 -10.44 -16.76
C TYR A 416 -21.90 -10.08 -16.68
N ASP A 417 -22.67 -10.83 -15.88
CA ASP A 417 -24.12 -10.63 -15.79
C ASP A 417 -24.50 -9.24 -15.23
N SER A 418 -23.67 -8.68 -14.35
CA SER A 418 -23.91 -7.39 -13.71
C SER A 418 -23.35 -6.20 -14.48
N LEU A 419 -22.25 -6.37 -15.22
CA LEU A 419 -21.45 -5.27 -15.76
C LEU A 419 -21.54 -5.14 -17.28
N ALA A 420 -21.60 -6.26 -18.01
CA ALA A 420 -21.49 -6.24 -19.47
C ALA A 420 -22.63 -5.44 -20.13
N PHE A 421 -23.84 -5.51 -19.56
CA PHE A 421 -25.02 -4.80 -20.06
C PHE A 421 -25.11 -3.34 -19.56
N THR A 422 -24.71 -3.07 -18.31
CA THR A 422 -24.73 -1.69 -17.78
C THR A 422 -23.67 -0.82 -18.47
N GLY A 423 -22.55 -1.42 -18.88
CA GLY A 423 -21.48 -0.75 -19.60
C GLY A 423 -20.69 0.24 -18.73
N GLU A 424 -20.76 0.06 -17.41
CA GLU A 424 -20.00 0.83 -16.42
C GLU A 424 -19.69 -0.02 -15.19
N TYR A 425 -18.55 0.23 -14.56
CA TYR A 425 -18.10 -0.45 -13.35
C TYR A 425 -16.91 0.26 -12.70
N SER A 426 -16.58 -0.16 -11.48
CA SER A 426 -15.31 0.20 -10.84
C SER A 426 -14.67 -1.00 -10.18
N VAL A 427 -13.35 -1.02 -10.16
CA VAL A 427 -12.53 -1.93 -9.37
C VAL A 427 -11.76 -1.10 -8.37
N GLU A 428 -11.92 -1.41 -7.10
CA GLU A 428 -11.30 -0.68 -6.00
C GLU A 428 -10.41 -1.64 -5.21
N ALA A 429 -9.19 -1.23 -4.90
CA ALA A 429 -8.28 -2.03 -4.11
C ALA A 429 -7.39 -1.17 -3.20
N TRP A 430 -6.95 -1.76 -2.10
CA TRP A 430 -5.85 -1.25 -1.30
C TRP A 430 -4.67 -2.20 -1.45
N VAL A 431 -3.60 -1.74 -2.11
CA VAL A 431 -2.47 -2.58 -2.50
C VAL A 431 -1.16 -1.96 -2.06
N ALA A 432 -0.17 -2.80 -1.72
CA ALA A 432 1.20 -2.39 -1.48
C ALA A 432 2.12 -3.24 -2.36
N PRO A 433 2.55 -2.74 -3.53
CA PRO A 433 3.55 -3.42 -4.36
C PRO A 433 4.81 -3.74 -3.58
N ALA A 434 5.37 -4.94 -3.79
CA ALA A 434 6.62 -5.32 -3.13
C ALA A 434 7.81 -4.44 -3.56
N ASN A 435 7.77 -3.95 -4.80
CA ASN A 435 8.73 -3.01 -5.39
C ASN A 435 8.12 -2.31 -6.62
N VAL A 436 8.85 -1.34 -7.15
CA VAL A 436 8.51 -0.53 -8.33
C VAL A 436 9.23 -0.99 -9.62
N THR A 437 9.69 -2.24 -9.64
CA THR A 437 10.50 -2.82 -10.75
C THR A 437 9.82 -4.00 -11.44
N GLN A 438 8.57 -4.31 -11.08
CA GLN A 438 7.81 -5.41 -11.70
C GLN A 438 7.30 -4.96 -13.08
N GLU A 439 7.33 -5.86 -14.06
CA GLU A 439 6.87 -5.58 -15.43
C GLU A 439 5.80 -6.59 -15.84
N GLU A 440 4.77 -6.14 -16.56
CA GLU A 440 3.64 -6.96 -17.00
C GLU A 440 3.01 -7.78 -15.87
N ALA A 441 3.00 -7.24 -14.64
CA ALA A 441 2.57 -7.95 -13.44
C ALA A 441 1.10 -7.66 -13.15
N HIS A 442 0.27 -8.70 -13.02
CA HIS A 442 -1.18 -8.54 -12.89
C HIS A 442 -1.62 -8.50 -11.41
N ILE A 443 -2.11 -7.35 -10.97
CA ILE A 443 -2.61 -7.14 -9.61
C ILE A 443 -4.00 -7.75 -9.46
N ILE A 444 -4.94 -7.42 -10.37
CA ILE A 444 -6.30 -7.97 -10.40
C ILE A 444 -6.67 -8.25 -11.87
N SER A 445 -7.21 -9.42 -12.15
CA SER A 445 -7.63 -9.83 -13.50
C SER A 445 -9.04 -10.40 -13.50
N TYR A 446 -9.80 -10.15 -14.55
CA TYR A 446 -10.97 -10.96 -14.93
C TYR A 446 -10.71 -11.52 -16.33
N ALA A 447 -10.13 -12.72 -16.40
CA ALA A 447 -9.44 -13.21 -17.59
C ALA A 447 -9.51 -14.73 -17.76
N GLU A 448 -9.02 -15.25 -18.88
CA GLU A 448 -8.73 -16.68 -19.06
C GLU A 448 -7.25 -16.98 -18.82
N ASN A 449 -6.36 -16.07 -19.24
CA ASN A 449 -4.91 -16.20 -19.13
C ASN A 449 -4.27 -14.79 -19.16
N GLY A 450 -2.95 -14.68 -19.30
CA GLY A 450 -2.23 -13.40 -19.35
C GLY A 450 -2.50 -12.55 -20.60
N GLU A 451 -3.02 -13.13 -21.68
CA GLU A 451 -3.30 -12.45 -22.95
C GLU A 451 -4.81 -12.17 -23.10
N ASP A 452 -5.66 -13.15 -22.82
CA ASP A 452 -7.12 -13.06 -23.02
C ASP A 452 -7.85 -12.60 -21.74
N HIS A 453 -8.42 -11.39 -21.77
CA HIS A 453 -9.02 -10.78 -20.60
C HIS A 453 -10.27 -9.93 -20.90
N ASN A 454 -11.17 -9.80 -19.92
CA ASN A 454 -12.21 -8.76 -19.94
C ASN A 454 -11.63 -7.46 -19.39
N PHE A 455 -10.90 -7.53 -18.26
CA PHE A 455 -10.09 -6.43 -17.74
C PHE A 455 -8.90 -6.93 -16.94
N VAL A 456 -7.85 -6.10 -16.84
CA VAL A 456 -6.69 -6.29 -15.98
C VAL A 456 -6.28 -4.96 -15.35
N ILE A 457 -5.96 -4.99 -14.05
CA ILE A 457 -5.16 -3.99 -13.36
C ILE A 457 -3.74 -4.55 -13.26
N GLY A 458 -2.80 -3.88 -13.92
CA GLY A 458 -1.41 -4.29 -13.99
C GLY A 458 -0.45 -3.29 -13.34
N GLN A 459 0.80 -3.72 -13.22
CA GLN A 459 1.95 -2.89 -12.90
C GLN A 459 3.01 -3.04 -14.00
N THR A 460 3.50 -1.89 -14.47
CA THR A 460 4.73 -1.80 -15.25
C THR A 460 5.62 -0.73 -14.63
N LEU A 461 6.68 -1.17 -13.96
CA LEU A 461 7.59 -0.33 -13.17
C LEU A 461 6.82 0.55 -12.16
N TYR A 462 6.82 1.87 -12.38
CA TYR A 462 6.18 2.90 -11.57
C TYR A 462 4.75 3.23 -12.03
N ASN A 463 4.20 2.47 -12.96
CA ASN A 463 2.90 2.74 -13.55
C ASN A 463 1.85 1.73 -13.10
N TYR A 464 0.63 2.22 -12.89
CA TYR A 464 -0.56 1.38 -12.91
C TYR A 464 -1.08 1.27 -14.35
N ASP A 465 -1.43 0.05 -14.76
CA ASP A 465 -1.96 -0.25 -16.09
C ASP A 465 -3.41 -0.71 -16.02
N PHE A 466 -4.24 -0.24 -16.95
CA PHE A 466 -5.64 -0.65 -17.08
C PHE A 466 -5.92 -1.19 -18.48
N TYR A 467 -5.98 -2.51 -18.59
CA TYR A 467 -6.41 -3.20 -19.82
C TYR A 467 -7.90 -3.53 -19.76
N GLN A 468 -8.58 -3.43 -20.90
CA GLN A 468 -10.02 -3.70 -20.97
C GLN A 468 -10.49 -4.03 -22.39
N THR A 469 -11.17 -5.17 -22.53
CA THR A 469 -11.84 -5.54 -23.78
C THR A 469 -13.13 -4.75 -23.98
N THR A 470 -13.32 -4.21 -25.19
CA THR A 470 -14.56 -3.54 -25.61
C THR A 470 -14.85 -3.81 -27.08
N THR A 471 -16.04 -3.44 -27.56
CA THR A 471 -16.37 -3.51 -29.01
C THR A 471 -15.48 -2.64 -29.92
N ILE A 472 -14.67 -1.74 -29.34
CA ILE A 472 -13.74 -0.88 -30.07
C ILE A 472 -12.31 -1.44 -30.02
N ASP A 473 -11.97 -2.10 -28.92
CA ASP A 473 -10.67 -2.73 -28.64
C ASP A 473 -10.92 -4.18 -28.26
N SER A 474 -11.14 -5.02 -29.26
CA SER A 474 -11.70 -6.38 -29.09
C SER A 474 -10.72 -7.37 -28.48
N ASP A 475 -9.42 -7.08 -28.52
CA ASP A 475 -8.36 -7.82 -27.86
C ASP A 475 -7.94 -7.20 -26.52
N GLY A 476 -8.41 -5.98 -26.20
CA GLY A 476 -8.22 -5.32 -24.90
C GLY A 476 -6.77 -4.94 -24.55
N ASN A 477 -5.83 -5.17 -25.46
CA ASN A 477 -4.38 -5.11 -25.20
C ASN A 477 -3.81 -3.69 -25.14
N ASN A 478 -4.60 -2.66 -25.44
CA ASN A 478 -4.14 -1.26 -25.35
C ASN A 478 -4.42 -0.71 -23.95
N ALA A 479 -3.44 -0.75 -23.03
CA ALA A 479 -3.60 -0.19 -21.69
C ALA A 479 -3.83 1.33 -21.68
N LEU A 480 -4.61 1.80 -20.70
CA LEU A 480 -4.42 3.13 -20.12
C LEU A 480 -3.39 2.97 -19.01
N SER A 481 -2.26 3.66 -19.11
CA SER A 481 -1.18 3.63 -18.12
C SER A 481 -0.98 5.02 -17.52
N THR A 482 -0.57 5.08 -16.25
CA THR A 482 -0.16 6.34 -15.63
C THR A 482 1.14 6.88 -16.24
N ASP A 483 1.35 8.20 -16.23
CA ASP A 483 2.58 8.82 -16.72
C ASP A 483 3.78 8.41 -15.84
N SER A 484 4.82 7.85 -16.47
CA SER A 484 6.02 7.42 -15.77
C SER A 484 6.78 8.54 -15.07
N ASN A 485 6.57 9.80 -15.44
CA ASN A 485 7.19 10.94 -14.75
C ASN A 485 6.51 11.29 -13.43
N ASP A 486 5.26 10.86 -13.23
CA ASP A 486 4.50 11.14 -12.01
C ASP A 486 4.83 10.13 -10.90
N GLU A 487 5.39 8.97 -11.27
CA GLU A 487 5.76 7.88 -10.36
C GLU A 487 4.59 7.49 -9.43
N ASP A 488 3.37 7.45 -9.98
CA ASP A 488 2.15 7.24 -9.20
C ASP A 488 2.17 5.94 -8.38
N LEU A 489 2.70 4.85 -8.93
CA LEU A 489 2.85 3.58 -8.22
C LEU A 489 4.12 3.62 -7.36
N GLN A 490 3.94 3.39 -6.07
CA GLN A 490 4.99 3.37 -5.06
C GLN A 490 4.94 2.04 -4.28
N ALA A 491 6.08 1.61 -3.74
CA ALA A 491 6.17 0.41 -2.90
C ALA A 491 5.66 0.65 -1.47
N VAL A 492 4.47 1.26 -1.34
CA VAL A 492 3.77 1.56 -0.09
C VAL A 492 2.29 1.24 -0.25
N LEU A 493 1.53 1.18 0.86
CA LEU A 493 0.10 0.94 0.79
C LEU A 493 -0.61 2.12 0.11
N GLN A 494 -1.28 1.85 -1.00
CA GLN A 494 -2.01 2.83 -1.81
C GLN A 494 -3.45 2.38 -2.05
N HIS A 495 -4.34 3.36 -2.10
CA HIS A 495 -5.71 3.16 -2.56
C HIS A 495 -5.75 3.35 -4.07
N VAL A 496 -6.17 2.32 -4.80
CA VAL A 496 -6.19 2.34 -6.26
C VAL A 496 -7.60 2.05 -6.71
N VAL A 497 -8.17 2.95 -7.52
CA VAL A 497 -9.51 2.77 -8.09
C VAL A 497 -9.45 2.95 -9.59
N LEU A 498 -10.00 1.99 -10.31
CA LEU A 498 -10.15 2.05 -11.74
C LEU A 498 -11.63 2.09 -12.08
N THR A 499 -12.03 3.08 -12.86
CA THR A 499 -13.43 3.28 -13.25
C THR A 499 -13.57 3.23 -14.75
N TYR A 500 -14.65 2.63 -15.23
CA TYR A 500 -15.05 2.70 -16.64
C TYR A 500 -16.49 3.13 -16.78
N ASP A 501 -16.74 4.12 -17.64
CA ASP A 501 -18.07 4.41 -18.18
C ASP A 501 -17.99 4.89 -19.63
N ARG A 502 -19.12 4.82 -20.34
CA ARG A 502 -19.17 5.16 -21.78
C ARG A 502 -18.99 6.64 -22.11
N THR A 503 -19.10 7.52 -21.12
CA THR A 503 -18.94 8.97 -21.28
C THR A 503 -17.48 9.37 -21.10
N HIS A 504 -16.79 8.75 -20.15
CA HIS A 504 -15.43 9.13 -19.75
C HIS A 504 -14.34 8.14 -20.16
N GLY A 505 -14.67 6.92 -20.57
CA GLY A 505 -13.69 5.88 -20.83
C GLY A 505 -13.09 5.32 -19.55
N ARG A 506 -11.86 4.80 -19.65
CA ARG A 506 -11.11 4.32 -18.48
C ARG A 506 -10.53 5.50 -17.71
N ARG A 507 -10.47 5.37 -16.39
CA ARG A 507 -9.76 6.30 -15.49
C ARG A 507 -9.08 5.53 -14.37
N ILE A 508 -7.92 6.04 -13.95
CA ILE A 508 -7.15 5.54 -12.82
C ILE A 508 -7.15 6.62 -11.75
N TYR A 509 -7.39 6.21 -10.50
CA TYR A 509 -7.28 7.05 -9.33
C TYR A 509 -6.29 6.40 -8.37
N VAL A 510 -5.40 7.21 -7.79
CA VAL A 510 -4.44 6.78 -6.78
C VAL A 510 -4.58 7.68 -5.57
N ASN A 511 -4.74 7.09 -4.39
CA ASN A 511 -4.90 7.78 -3.11
C ASN A 511 -6.03 8.84 -3.11
N GLY A 512 -7.19 8.48 -3.67
CA GLY A 512 -8.35 9.36 -3.71
C GLY A 512 -8.37 10.35 -4.88
N GLU A 513 -7.28 10.49 -5.63
CA GLU A 513 -7.10 11.52 -6.66
C GLU A 513 -7.07 10.92 -8.07
N PHE A 514 -7.65 11.63 -9.05
CA PHE A 514 -7.58 11.24 -10.47
C PHE A 514 -6.19 11.55 -11.02
N THR A 515 -5.53 10.57 -11.64
CA THR A 515 -4.15 10.72 -12.14
C THR A 515 -4.06 11.67 -13.35
N GLY A 516 -5.18 11.90 -14.05
CA GLY A 516 -5.22 12.86 -15.17
C GLY A 516 -4.80 12.27 -16.52
N ASP A 517 -4.44 10.98 -16.56
CA ASP A 517 -4.01 10.31 -17.77
C ASP A 517 -5.11 10.22 -18.82
N ASN A 518 -4.72 10.48 -20.07
CA ASN A 518 -5.65 10.49 -21.18
C ASN A 518 -5.76 9.10 -21.81
N ASP A 519 -6.96 8.51 -21.77
CA ASP A 519 -7.26 7.28 -22.50
C ASP A 519 -7.16 7.51 -24.02
N SER A 520 -6.24 6.77 -24.65
CA SER A 520 -6.03 6.81 -26.10
C SER A 520 -7.06 5.95 -26.85
N VAL A 521 -7.76 5.06 -26.15
CA VAL A 521 -8.78 4.17 -26.69
C VAL A 521 -10.16 4.82 -26.50
N ALA A 522 -10.96 4.84 -27.56
CA ALA A 522 -12.32 5.36 -27.48
C ALA A 522 -13.24 4.38 -26.72
N SER A 523 -14.17 4.91 -25.92
CA SER A 523 -15.10 4.09 -25.14
C SER A 523 -15.99 3.20 -26.02
N GLY A 524 -16.02 1.90 -25.72
CA GLY A 524 -16.82 0.89 -26.41
C GLY A 524 -17.93 0.29 -25.54
N PHE A 525 -18.66 -0.69 -26.09
CA PHE A 525 -19.56 -1.53 -25.30
C PHE A 525 -18.79 -2.71 -24.71
N LEU A 526 -19.26 -3.22 -23.57
CA LEU A 526 -18.71 -4.40 -22.90
C LEU A 526 -19.37 -5.71 -23.38
N THR A 527 -20.18 -5.65 -24.46
CA THR A 527 -20.94 -6.81 -24.96
C THR A 527 -20.07 -7.92 -25.53
N ASP A 528 -18.79 -7.65 -25.76
CA ASP A 528 -17.80 -8.62 -26.24
C ASP A 528 -17.08 -9.33 -25.08
N TRP A 529 -17.43 -9.02 -23.82
CA TRP A 529 -16.89 -9.72 -22.66
C TRP A 529 -17.25 -11.21 -22.68
N ASN A 530 -16.33 -12.05 -22.22
CA ASN A 530 -16.54 -13.48 -22.10
C ASN A 530 -17.02 -13.83 -20.70
N ASP A 531 -18.11 -14.60 -20.59
CA ASP A 531 -18.70 -15.00 -19.32
C ASP A 531 -18.08 -16.26 -18.68
N GLN A 532 -17.08 -16.86 -19.34
CA GLN A 532 -16.33 -18.02 -18.85
C GLN A 532 -14.99 -17.66 -18.19
N TYR A 533 -14.65 -16.38 -18.11
CA TYR A 533 -13.41 -15.91 -17.49
C TYR A 533 -13.46 -16.01 -15.97
N VAL A 534 -12.29 -15.99 -15.35
CA VAL A 534 -12.06 -16.14 -13.91
C VAL A 534 -11.56 -14.84 -13.32
N PHE A 535 -12.11 -14.44 -12.18
CA PHE A 535 -11.58 -13.35 -11.38
C PHE A 535 -10.38 -13.84 -10.54
N SER A 536 -9.27 -13.12 -10.58
CA SER A 536 -8.06 -13.42 -9.81
C SER A 536 -7.36 -12.16 -9.29
N ILE A 537 -6.66 -12.32 -8.18
CA ILE A 537 -5.78 -11.33 -7.55
C ILE A 537 -4.37 -11.94 -7.48
N GLY A 538 -3.36 -11.15 -7.82
CA GLY A 538 -1.95 -11.51 -7.69
C GLY A 538 -1.30 -12.18 -8.90
N SER A 539 -2.09 -12.59 -9.87
CA SER A 539 -1.61 -13.07 -11.17
C SER A 539 -2.77 -13.12 -12.16
N ALA A 540 -2.45 -13.39 -13.43
CA ALA A 540 -3.45 -13.88 -14.38
C ALA A 540 -3.93 -15.29 -13.97
N PRO A 541 -5.15 -15.71 -14.37
CA PRO A 541 -5.60 -17.08 -14.19
C PRO A 541 -4.61 -18.06 -14.85
N GLY A 542 -4.29 -19.15 -14.16
CA GLY A 542 -3.21 -20.07 -14.55
C GLY A 542 -1.85 -19.81 -13.90
N GLY A 543 -1.61 -18.62 -13.32
CA GLY A 543 -0.39 -18.31 -12.55
C GLY A 543 0.73 -17.69 -13.40
N THR A 544 0.37 -17.04 -14.50
CA THR A 544 1.29 -16.20 -15.28
C THR A 544 1.17 -14.75 -14.84
N ASN A 545 2.13 -13.90 -15.23
CA ASN A 545 2.10 -12.46 -14.93
C ASN A 545 2.00 -12.21 -13.42
N GLU A 546 2.78 -12.97 -12.64
CA GLU A 546 2.74 -12.93 -11.18
C GLU A 546 3.11 -11.55 -10.66
N TRP A 547 2.29 -11.03 -9.76
CA TRP A 547 2.52 -9.80 -9.04
C TRP A 547 2.87 -10.12 -7.59
N SER A 548 3.95 -9.51 -7.12
CA SER A 548 4.41 -9.59 -5.74
C SER A 548 3.98 -8.35 -4.96
N GLY A 549 3.33 -8.55 -3.83
CA GLY A 549 2.88 -7.46 -2.97
C GLY A 549 1.76 -7.89 -2.04
N MET A 550 1.24 -6.92 -1.31
CA MET A 550 0.13 -7.12 -0.37
C MET A 550 -1.16 -6.53 -0.90
N VAL A 551 -2.29 -7.19 -0.60
CA VAL A 551 -3.64 -6.68 -0.84
C VAL A 551 -4.39 -6.64 0.48
N ARG A 552 -4.82 -5.45 0.90
CA ARG A 552 -5.58 -5.21 2.14
C ARG A 552 -7.08 -5.26 1.93
N MET A 553 -7.53 -4.93 0.73
CA MET A 553 -8.93 -4.99 0.33
C MET A 553 -9.05 -4.99 -1.19
N ALA A 554 -10.06 -5.67 -1.70
CA ALA A 554 -10.51 -5.55 -3.08
C ALA A 554 -12.05 -5.51 -3.13
N ALA A 555 -12.60 -4.72 -4.04
CA ALA A 555 -14.04 -4.63 -4.29
C ALA A 555 -14.35 -4.37 -5.76
N ILE A 556 -15.53 -4.85 -6.17
CA ILE A 556 -16.09 -4.59 -7.51
C ILE A 556 -17.42 -3.87 -7.34
N HIS A 557 -17.55 -2.73 -8.03
CA HIS A 557 -18.76 -1.91 -8.06
C HIS A 557 -19.41 -1.99 -9.44
N SER A 558 -20.74 -2.11 -9.46
CA SER A 558 -21.55 -2.17 -10.69
C SER A 558 -21.85 -0.81 -11.34
N ARG A 559 -21.14 0.23 -10.89
CA ARG A 559 -21.18 1.61 -11.41
C ARG A 559 -19.78 2.19 -11.44
N ALA A 560 -19.57 3.21 -12.28
CA ALA A 560 -18.39 4.04 -12.17
C ALA A 560 -18.49 4.94 -10.92
N LEU A 561 -17.55 4.81 -9.99
CA LEU A 561 -17.46 5.68 -8.83
C LEU A 561 -17.10 7.10 -9.27
N THR A 562 -17.76 8.08 -8.67
CA THR A 562 -17.42 9.49 -8.85
C THR A 562 -16.16 9.83 -8.05
N ALA A 563 -15.45 10.90 -8.45
CA ALA A 563 -14.26 11.36 -7.73
C ALA A 563 -14.53 11.59 -6.23
N ASP A 564 -15.67 12.20 -5.87
CA ASP A 564 -16.05 12.42 -4.47
C ASP A 564 -16.24 11.09 -3.70
N GLN A 565 -16.80 10.06 -4.35
CA GLN A 565 -16.96 8.73 -3.75
C GLN A 565 -15.61 8.00 -3.59
N VAL A 566 -14.71 8.17 -4.57
CA VAL A 566 -13.34 7.61 -4.50
C VAL A 566 -12.56 8.26 -3.37
N HIS A 567 -12.60 9.60 -3.26
CA HIS A 567 -11.96 10.34 -2.18
C HIS A 567 -12.56 9.99 -0.81
N GLN A 568 -13.88 9.91 -0.70
CA GLN A 568 -14.56 9.45 0.51
C GLN A 568 -14.07 8.05 0.95
N ASN A 569 -13.95 7.11 0.02
CA ASN A 569 -13.45 5.78 0.32
C ASN A 569 -11.96 5.77 0.70
N TYR A 570 -11.17 6.68 0.16
CA TYR A 570 -9.78 6.88 0.54
C TYR A 570 -9.67 7.35 2.00
N ASP A 571 -10.41 8.41 2.37
CA ASP A 571 -10.39 9.02 3.70
C ASP A 571 -10.74 8.03 4.82
N VAL A 572 -11.67 7.10 4.55
CA VAL A 572 -12.04 6.07 5.54
C VAL A 572 -10.90 5.06 5.77
N GLY A 573 -10.11 4.77 4.73
CA GLY A 573 -9.02 3.81 4.79
C GLY A 573 -9.46 2.34 4.74
N VAL A 574 -8.56 1.45 5.14
CA VAL A 574 -8.71 -0.01 5.14
C VAL A 574 -8.11 -0.64 6.40
N GLY A 575 -8.39 -1.93 6.60
CA GLY A 575 -7.82 -2.75 7.64
C GLY A 575 -8.62 -2.71 8.94
N GLN A 576 -8.22 -3.56 9.89
CA GLN A 576 -8.84 -3.61 11.20
C GLN A 576 -8.31 -2.47 12.08
N LYS A 577 -9.17 -1.50 12.36
CA LYS A 577 -8.88 -0.34 13.22
C LYS A 577 -9.60 -0.45 14.56
N TYR A 578 -8.96 0.05 15.59
CA TYR A 578 -9.44 0.09 16.96
C TYR A 578 -9.28 1.50 17.53
N TYR A 579 -10.24 1.94 18.33
CA TYR A 579 -10.02 3.03 19.26
C TYR A 579 -9.56 2.45 20.58
N LEU A 580 -8.32 2.78 20.99
CA LEU A 580 -7.76 2.41 22.28
C LEU A 580 -7.94 3.55 23.28
N LEU A 581 -8.71 3.31 24.33
CA LEU A 581 -9.09 4.32 25.32
C LEU A 581 -8.23 4.17 26.58
N PHE A 582 -7.17 4.96 26.66
CA PHE A 582 -6.27 4.98 27.80
C PHE A 582 -6.88 5.82 28.94
N ASP A 583 -7.30 5.17 30.02
CA ASP A 583 -7.89 5.84 31.19
C ASP A 583 -6.84 6.71 31.91
N ILE A 584 -7.15 7.99 32.06
CA ILE A 584 -6.33 9.00 32.75
C ILE A 584 -7.08 9.68 33.91
N SER A 585 -8.22 9.12 34.34
CA SER A 585 -9.10 9.71 35.37
C SER A 585 -8.40 9.88 36.72
N GLU A 586 -7.34 9.11 37.00
CA GLU A 586 -6.52 9.29 38.20
C GLU A 586 -5.81 10.67 38.24
N TRP A 587 -5.52 11.26 37.08
CA TRP A 587 -4.66 12.43 36.96
C TRP A 587 -5.39 13.74 36.67
N ASP A 588 -6.62 13.67 36.14
CA ASP A 588 -7.35 14.85 35.68
C ASP A 588 -7.89 15.75 36.82
N GLY A 589 -8.05 15.19 38.02
CA GLY A 589 -8.60 15.89 39.19
C GLY A 589 -10.08 16.25 39.11
N ILE A 590 -10.87 15.58 38.25
CA ILE A 590 -12.28 15.88 38.00
C ILE A 590 -13.19 14.88 38.74
N ASP A 591 -14.10 15.37 39.61
CA ASP A 591 -15.04 14.54 40.39
C ASP A 591 -16.52 14.80 40.00
N ASP A 592 -16.90 14.38 38.80
CA ASP A 592 -18.25 14.58 38.24
C ASP A 592 -18.93 13.30 37.73
N CYS A 593 -18.40 12.12 38.09
CA CYS A 593 -18.84 10.79 37.64
C CYS A 593 -18.52 10.42 36.18
N TRP A 594 -17.75 11.26 35.47
CA TRP A 594 -17.28 10.95 34.11
C TRP A 594 -15.81 10.58 34.16
N ASN A 595 -15.46 9.50 33.46
CA ASN A 595 -14.08 9.06 33.30
C ASN A 595 -13.45 9.76 32.09
N SER A 596 -12.15 10.01 32.17
CA SER A 596 -11.38 10.76 31.17
C SER A 596 -10.39 9.84 30.47
N TYR A 597 -10.33 9.93 29.14
CA TYR A 597 -9.51 9.06 28.32
C TYR A 597 -8.70 9.86 27.31
N VAL A 598 -7.48 9.41 27.06
CA VAL A 598 -6.77 9.72 25.81
C VAL A 598 -7.01 8.54 24.87
N VAL A 599 -7.55 8.83 23.70
CA VAL A 599 -7.97 7.82 22.73
C VAL A 599 -7.05 7.86 21.52
N PHE A 600 -6.56 6.71 21.07
CA PHE A 600 -5.80 6.56 19.83
C PHE A 600 -6.57 5.72 18.82
N GLU A 601 -6.56 6.11 17.54
CA GLU A 601 -6.80 5.16 16.45
C GLU A 601 -5.57 4.26 16.33
N ALA A 602 -5.74 2.96 16.51
CA ALA A 602 -4.67 1.98 16.40
C ALA A 602 -5.04 0.84 15.45
N SER A 603 -4.06 0.30 14.74
CA SER A 603 -4.23 -0.86 13.87
C SER A 603 -2.94 -1.67 13.80
N GLN A 604 -3.05 -2.94 13.45
CA GLN A 604 -1.89 -3.73 13.05
C GLN A 604 -1.54 -3.33 11.60
N LEU A 605 -0.35 -2.74 11.41
CA LEU A 605 0.11 -2.23 10.11
C LEU A 605 0.58 -3.35 9.18
N ASP A 606 1.10 -4.43 9.75
CA ASP A 606 1.54 -5.68 9.12
C ASP A 606 1.83 -6.73 10.21
N ASN A 607 2.46 -7.84 9.85
CA ASN A 607 2.80 -8.91 10.79
C ASN A 607 3.91 -8.54 11.80
N TYR A 608 4.47 -7.33 11.73
CA TYR A 608 5.63 -6.89 12.51
C TYR A 608 5.43 -5.55 13.22
N ALA A 609 4.41 -4.78 12.86
CA ALA A 609 4.22 -3.44 13.40
C ALA A 609 2.75 -3.05 13.69
N TYR A 610 2.59 -2.16 14.66
CA TYR A 610 1.38 -1.40 14.93
C TYR A 610 1.50 0.02 14.40
N ARG A 611 0.37 0.59 14.01
CA ARG A 611 0.22 2.03 13.72
C ARG A 611 -0.69 2.64 14.76
N PHE A 612 -0.25 3.74 15.37
CA PHE A 612 -1.06 4.59 16.26
C PHE A 612 -1.20 5.97 15.64
N ASN A 613 -2.40 6.55 15.66
CA ASN A 613 -2.69 7.78 14.93
C ASN A 613 -3.69 8.69 15.65
N SER A 614 -3.56 9.99 15.37
CA SER A 614 -4.51 11.07 15.67
C SER A 614 -5.14 11.00 17.06
N PRO A 615 -4.35 11.12 18.15
CA PRO A 615 -4.88 11.06 19.50
C PRO A 615 -5.87 12.18 19.79
N PHE A 616 -6.92 11.85 20.54
CA PHE A 616 -7.91 12.81 21.03
C PHE A 616 -8.29 12.53 22.48
N PHE A 617 -8.74 13.56 23.19
CA PHE A 617 -9.31 13.44 24.52
C PHE A 617 -10.82 13.20 24.43
N ALA A 618 -11.34 12.27 25.23
CA ALA A 618 -12.78 12.01 25.34
C ALA A 618 -13.18 11.71 26.78
N ARG A 619 -14.46 11.92 27.09
CA ARG A 619 -15.03 11.60 28.42
C ARG A 619 -16.24 10.68 28.26
N LEU A 620 -16.28 9.61 29.05
CA LEU A 620 -17.37 8.65 29.05
C LEU A 620 -18.03 8.58 30.43
N TYR A 621 -19.37 8.57 30.44
CA TYR A 621 -20.14 8.34 31.65
C TYR A 621 -20.37 6.86 31.85
N GLU A 622 -20.00 6.37 33.04
CA GLU A 622 -20.27 5.01 33.46
C GLU A 622 -21.09 5.04 34.76
N PRO A 623 -22.29 4.46 34.78
CA PRO A 623 -23.02 4.26 36.02
C PRO A 623 -22.23 3.32 36.93
N ALA A 624 -21.75 3.82 38.07
CA ALA A 624 -21.09 3.02 39.08
C ALA A 624 -22.01 1.85 39.50
N THR A 625 -21.44 0.66 39.60
CA THR A 625 -22.12 -0.49 40.21
C THR A 625 -22.44 -0.18 41.67
N SER A 626 -23.63 -0.56 42.13
CA SER A 626 -24.17 -0.08 43.40
C SER A 626 -23.22 -0.34 44.58
N GLY A 627 -22.89 0.72 45.32
CA GLY A 627 -21.83 0.73 46.34
C GLY A 627 -21.76 2.07 47.10
N THR A 628 -20.57 2.50 47.52
CA THR A 628 -20.33 3.81 48.18
C THR A 628 -20.30 5.01 47.22
N ALA A 629 -20.54 4.79 45.93
CA ALA A 629 -20.57 5.85 44.93
C ALA A 629 -21.73 6.83 45.19
N PRO A 630 -21.55 8.14 44.93
CA PRO A 630 -22.63 9.12 45.03
C PRO A 630 -23.83 8.70 44.16
N ALA A 631 -25.06 8.96 44.62
CA ALA A 631 -26.28 8.58 43.89
C ALA A 631 -26.35 9.16 42.46
N LYS A 632 -25.71 10.31 42.23
CA LYS A 632 -25.56 10.92 40.89
C LYS A 632 -24.76 10.03 39.92
N CYS A 633 -23.81 9.25 40.43
CA CYS A 633 -22.93 8.38 39.66
C CYS A 633 -23.53 6.98 39.44
N THR A 634 -24.66 6.63 40.06
CA THR A 634 -25.33 5.33 39.88
C THR A 634 -26.57 5.45 38.99
N ALA A 635 -26.81 6.60 38.38
CA ALA A 635 -28.01 6.88 37.59
C ALA A 635 -27.89 6.24 36.19
N ALA A 636 -29.00 5.72 35.66
CA ALA A 636 -29.03 5.17 34.29
C ALA A 636 -28.86 6.25 33.19
N THR A 637 -29.08 7.51 33.55
CA THR A 637 -28.86 8.67 32.66
C THR A 637 -27.65 9.43 33.14
N ALA A 638 -26.77 9.81 32.20
CA ALA A 638 -25.58 10.58 32.51
C ALA A 638 -25.91 11.93 33.18
N PRO A 639 -25.22 12.30 34.27
CA PRO A 639 -25.29 13.64 34.83
C PRO A 639 -24.63 14.64 33.88
N ALA A 640 -24.96 15.93 34.03
CA ALA A 640 -24.27 16.99 33.30
C ALA A 640 -22.77 17.00 33.66
N GLN A 641 -21.92 17.15 32.65
CA GLN A 641 -20.48 17.32 32.85
C GLN A 641 -20.19 18.64 33.55
N SER A 642 -19.16 18.64 34.41
CA SER A 642 -18.61 19.87 34.99
C SER A 642 -17.73 20.60 33.98
N ASP A 643 -17.52 21.91 34.19
CA ASP A 643 -16.47 22.64 33.48
C ASP A 643 -15.10 22.16 33.98
N TYR A 644 -14.16 21.91 33.07
CA TYR A 644 -12.81 21.46 33.40
C TYR A 644 -11.76 22.17 32.56
N SER A 645 -10.54 22.28 33.10
CA SER A 645 -9.37 22.76 32.38
C SER A 645 -8.09 22.21 33.03
N PHE A 646 -7.26 21.50 32.27
CA PHE A 646 -5.97 20.99 32.74
C PHE A 646 -4.95 20.87 31.59
N GLY A 647 -3.66 20.85 31.93
CA GLY A 647 -2.57 20.74 30.95
C GLY A 647 -2.07 19.31 30.74
N ILE A 648 -1.66 18.97 29.51
CA ILE A 648 -0.99 17.70 29.16
C ILE A 648 0.23 17.97 28.26
N SER A 649 1.34 17.27 28.47
CA SER A 649 2.52 17.36 27.58
C SER A 649 3.36 16.09 27.57
N ASP A 650 4.13 15.93 26.48
CA ASP A 650 5.08 14.82 26.28
C ASP A 650 4.41 13.45 26.49
N ILE A 651 3.44 13.14 25.63
CA ILE A 651 2.75 11.84 25.65
C ILE A 651 3.68 10.80 24.99
N ARG A 652 3.95 9.71 25.70
CA ARG A 652 4.76 8.59 25.20
C ARG A 652 4.01 7.28 25.31
N ILE A 653 4.22 6.39 24.34
CA ILE A 653 3.62 5.05 24.36
C ILE A 653 4.59 4.07 25.01
N GLY A 654 4.11 3.41 26.06
CA GLY A 654 4.74 2.22 26.61
C GLY A 654 4.06 0.95 26.10
N MET A 655 4.83 -0.13 26.10
CA MET A 655 4.40 -1.47 25.74
C MET A 655 5.02 -2.45 26.73
N ASN A 656 4.22 -3.39 27.23
CA ASN A 656 4.68 -4.49 28.10
C ASN A 656 5.57 -4.00 29.26
N GLY A 657 5.07 -3.02 30.03
CA GLY A 657 5.74 -2.53 31.24
C GLY A 657 6.92 -1.58 31.03
N LYS A 658 7.30 -1.23 29.80
CA LYS A 658 8.37 -0.27 29.50
C LYS A 658 7.92 0.83 28.54
N VAL A 659 8.47 2.04 28.70
CA VAL A 659 8.31 3.11 27.70
C VAL A 659 9.18 2.79 26.49
N LEU A 660 8.61 2.82 25.28
CA LEU A 660 9.35 2.49 24.07
C LEU A 660 10.41 3.57 23.76
N GLU A 661 11.60 3.17 23.33
CA GLU A 661 12.69 4.11 23.02
C GLU A 661 12.54 4.75 21.62
N VAL A 662 11.90 4.03 20.70
CA VAL A 662 11.68 4.46 19.31
C VAL A 662 10.19 4.69 19.04
N GLY A 663 9.88 5.43 17.97
CA GLY A 663 8.48 5.68 17.59
C GLY A 663 7.74 6.70 18.46
N GLN A 664 8.41 7.42 19.36
CA GLN A 664 7.80 8.42 20.26
C GLN A 664 7.45 9.75 19.57
N GLY A 665 6.65 9.73 18.51
CA GLY A 665 6.22 10.95 17.79
C GLY A 665 5.36 11.89 18.65
N PHE A 666 4.54 11.32 19.55
CA PHE A 666 3.59 12.05 20.40
C PHE A 666 4.24 12.85 21.54
N ARG A 667 5.56 12.69 21.77
CA ARG A 667 6.33 13.50 22.73
C ARG A 667 6.33 15.01 22.41
N THR A 668 5.95 15.33 21.16
CA THR A 668 5.83 16.71 20.65
C THR A 668 4.56 17.42 21.13
N ILE A 669 3.58 16.68 21.67
CA ILE A 669 2.37 17.27 22.25
C ILE A 669 2.75 18.15 23.44
N GLY A 670 2.26 19.38 23.44
CA GLY A 670 2.64 20.37 24.44
C GLY A 670 4.08 20.88 24.30
N LYS A 671 4.63 20.92 23.08
CA LYS A 671 5.88 21.59 22.74
C LYS A 671 5.60 22.78 21.82
N ASN A 672 6.25 23.92 22.07
CA ASN A 672 6.18 25.08 21.19
C ASN A 672 7.15 24.95 19.99
N ALA A 673 7.14 25.92 19.07
CA ALA A 673 7.98 25.89 17.87
C ALA A 673 9.49 25.88 18.15
N SER A 674 9.91 26.32 19.35
CA SER A 674 11.30 26.24 19.83
C SER A 674 11.63 24.92 20.52
N GLY A 675 10.67 24.00 20.67
CA GLY A 675 10.83 22.72 21.35
C GLY A 675 10.76 22.82 22.88
N GLU A 676 10.37 23.97 23.43
CA GLU A 676 10.15 24.14 24.87
C GLU A 676 8.77 23.59 25.26
N THR A 677 8.65 23.02 26.46
CA THR A 677 7.39 22.49 26.97
C THR A 677 6.41 23.62 27.27
N GLU A 678 5.27 23.60 26.58
CA GLU A 678 4.07 24.40 26.84
C GLU A 678 2.87 23.45 26.83
N PRO A 679 2.39 22.99 28.01
CA PRO A 679 1.32 22.00 28.07
C PRO A 679 0.08 22.38 27.25
N LEU A 680 -0.41 21.43 26.46
CA LEU A 680 -1.66 21.56 25.73
C LEU A 680 -2.81 21.60 26.73
N ILE A 681 -3.68 22.60 26.61
CA ILE A 681 -4.83 22.75 27.51
C ILE A 681 -5.99 21.90 27.00
N ILE A 682 -6.46 21.00 27.87
CA ILE A 682 -7.71 20.26 27.71
C ILE A 682 -8.80 21.01 28.44
N ASP A 683 -9.89 21.37 27.76
CA ASP A 683 -10.99 22.10 28.38
C ASP A 683 -12.38 21.73 27.82
N SER A 684 -13.42 22.06 28.59
CA SER A 684 -14.81 21.77 28.23
C SER A 684 -15.33 22.57 27.02
N ASP A 685 -14.72 23.72 26.72
CA ASP A 685 -15.13 24.58 25.58
C ASP A 685 -14.69 23.99 24.24
N SER A 686 -13.52 23.36 24.22
CA SER A 686 -12.92 22.70 23.05
C SER A 686 -13.51 21.32 22.78
N ASN A 687 -14.31 20.79 23.70
CA ASN A 687 -14.92 19.47 23.66
C ASN A 687 -16.42 19.52 23.31
N SER A 688 -16.85 20.47 22.47
CA SER A 688 -18.28 20.66 22.15
C SER A 688 -18.91 19.51 21.37
N GLU A 689 -18.09 18.67 20.73
CA GLU A 689 -18.52 17.48 19.97
C GLU A 689 -18.32 16.16 20.74
N GLY A 690 -17.90 16.21 22.01
CA GLY A 690 -17.64 15.01 22.83
C GLY A 690 -16.21 14.45 22.73
N TYR A 691 -15.35 15.06 21.89
CA TYR A 691 -13.90 14.89 21.91
C TYR A 691 -13.13 16.20 21.68
N GLN A 692 -11.82 16.22 22.01
CA GLN A 692 -10.86 17.28 21.67
C GLN A 692 -9.60 16.65 21.04
N GLN A 693 -9.27 16.98 19.80
CA GLN A 693 -8.08 16.45 19.13
C GLN A 693 -6.78 16.97 19.78
N LEU A 694 -5.83 16.07 20.06
CA LEU A 694 -4.55 16.39 20.69
C LEU A 694 -3.44 16.58 19.66
N ALA A 695 -3.44 15.76 18.61
CA ALA A 695 -2.52 15.85 17.49
C ALA A 695 -3.10 15.18 16.24
N ASP A 696 -2.51 15.49 15.08
CA ASP A 696 -2.81 14.86 13.79
C ASP A 696 -1.57 14.20 13.19
N ILE A 697 -0.84 13.48 14.05
CA ILE A 697 0.35 12.72 13.67
C ILE A 697 0.11 11.24 13.93
N GLY A 698 0.80 10.40 13.17
CA GLY A 698 0.85 8.96 13.38
C GLY A 698 2.26 8.48 13.61
N THR A 699 2.39 7.31 14.22
CA THR A 699 3.67 6.65 14.44
C THR A 699 3.51 5.12 14.39
N ILE A 700 4.64 4.44 14.25
CA ILE A 700 4.71 2.99 14.09
C ILE A 700 5.57 2.41 15.22
N PHE A 701 5.13 1.27 15.75
CA PHE A 701 5.86 0.51 16.78
C PHE A 701 5.99 -0.94 16.34
N ALA A 702 7.10 -1.58 16.68
CA ALA A 702 7.26 -3.01 16.45
C ALA A 702 6.33 -3.80 17.38
N ILE A 703 5.80 -4.91 16.87
CA ILE A 703 5.09 -5.91 17.66
C ILE A 703 6.09 -6.63 18.56
N GLU A 704 5.71 -6.92 19.81
CA GLU A 704 6.52 -7.72 20.72
C GLU A 704 5.87 -9.10 20.96
N ASN A 705 4.79 -9.16 21.72
CA ASN A 705 4.06 -10.38 22.08
C ASN A 705 2.85 -10.66 21.19
N GLY A 706 2.40 -9.69 20.37
CA GLY A 706 1.30 -9.86 19.42
C GLY A 706 0.02 -9.12 19.81
N PRO A 707 -0.93 -8.93 18.86
CA PRO A 707 -2.07 -8.01 18.99
C PRO A 707 -3.07 -8.34 20.10
N THR A 708 -3.11 -9.58 20.56
CA THR A 708 -4.00 -10.01 21.66
C THR A 708 -3.34 -9.94 23.03
N GLU A 709 -2.05 -9.60 23.10
CA GLU A 709 -1.25 -9.74 24.33
C GLU A 709 -0.37 -8.51 24.62
N ASP A 710 0.03 -7.76 23.59
CA ASP A 710 0.80 -6.53 23.76
C ASP A 710 -0.02 -5.50 24.53
N LEU A 711 0.49 -5.15 25.72
CA LEU A 711 -0.12 -4.21 26.64
C LEU A 711 0.44 -2.81 26.42
N PHE A 712 -0.36 -1.96 25.79
CA PHE A 712 -0.02 -0.56 25.59
C PHE A 712 -0.40 0.26 26.82
N PHE A 713 0.37 1.29 27.15
CA PHE A 713 -0.01 2.32 28.11
C PHE A 713 0.58 3.66 27.68
N LEU A 714 0.06 4.76 28.22
CA LEU A 714 0.64 6.08 28.01
C LEU A 714 1.47 6.47 29.22
N SER A 715 2.52 7.24 28.99
CA SER A 715 3.22 8.00 30.02
C SER A 715 3.28 9.47 29.65
N PHE A 716 3.27 10.34 30.66
CA PHE A 716 3.20 11.79 30.48
C PHE A 716 4.42 12.47 31.10
N GLY A 717 5.04 13.41 30.37
CA GLY A 717 6.01 14.33 30.98
C GLY A 717 5.34 15.29 31.95
N GLU A 718 4.14 15.76 31.62
CA GLU A 718 3.26 16.45 32.57
C GLU A 718 1.79 16.11 32.32
N ILE A 719 1.03 15.90 33.39
CA ILE A 719 -0.43 15.84 33.36
C ILE A 719 -1.02 16.58 34.57
N ASN A 720 -1.87 17.57 34.33
CA ASN A 720 -2.53 18.39 35.35
C ASN A 720 -1.56 19.00 36.38
N GLY A 721 -0.42 19.52 35.92
CA GLY A 721 0.64 20.07 36.77
C GLY A 721 1.49 19.03 37.52
N GLN A 722 1.18 17.73 37.39
CA GLN A 722 2.01 16.64 37.93
C GLN A 722 3.10 16.28 36.93
N GLN A 723 4.35 16.29 37.38
CA GLN A 723 5.51 15.96 36.54
C GLN A 723 5.74 14.45 36.54
N GLY A 724 6.00 13.88 35.37
CA GLY A 724 6.47 12.50 35.19
C GLY A 724 7.94 12.46 34.76
N VAL A 725 8.61 11.35 35.05
CA VAL A 725 9.98 11.13 34.59
C VAL A 725 9.96 10.84 33.08
N THR A 726 10.77 11.57 32.33
CA THR A 726 11.01 11.33 30.91
C THR A 726 12.46 10.93 30.71
N THR A 727 12.70 9.69 30.29
CA THR A 727 14.01 9.27 29.79
C THR A 727 14.00 9.37 28.28
N ASP A 728 14.62 10.42 27.73
CA ASP A 728 14.96 10.40 26.32
C ASP A 728 16.08 9.38 26.10
N PRO A 729 15.99 8.54 25.05
CA PRO A 729 17.13 7.73 24.67
C PRO A 729 18.31 8.67 24.52
N SER A 730 19.44 8.28 25.12
CA SER A 730 20.70 8.98 24.90
C SER A 730 20.83 9.17 23.40
N ALA A 731 20.88 10.43 22.95
CA ALA A 731 20.93 10.74 21.53
C ALA A 731 21.91 9.77 20.90
N ILE A 732 21.42 8.90 19.99
CA ILE A 732 22.26 7.95 19.28
C ILE A 732 23.37 8.83 18.72
N SER A 733 24.58 8.69 19.26
CA SER A 733 25.73 9.23 18.56
C SER A 733 25.67 8.46 17.27
N VAL A 734 25.31 9.12 16.17
CA VAL A 734 25.34 8.51 14.85
C VAL A 734 26.74 7.94 14.77
N SER A 735 26.87 6.62 14.93
CA SER A 735 28.09 5.98 14.51
C SER A 735 28.20 6.40 13.08
N ASN A 736 29.35 6.94 12.69
CA ASN A 736 29.65 7.10 11.28
C ASN A 736 29.13 5.84 10.60
N PRO A 737 28.30 5.95 9.55
CA PRO A 737 27.77 4.77 8.89
C PRO A 737 28.92 3.79 8.76
N LEU A 738 28.72 2.55 9.21
CA LEU A 738 29.50 1.46 8.67
C LEU A 738 29.26 1.61 7.18
N LEU A 739 30.23 2.21 6.49
CA LEU A 739 30.33 2.05 5.07
C LEU A 739 30.40 0.54 4.94
N ASP A 740 29.30 -0.06 4.49
CA ASP A 740 29.39 -1.34 3.81
C ASP A 740 30.57 -1.24 2.84
N ASP A 741 31.24 -2.36 2.58
CA ASP A 741 32.27 -2.42 1.55
C ASP A 741 31.66 -1.91 0.22
N VAL A 742 31.78 -0.60 -0.01
CA VAL A 742 31.38 0.01 -1.27
C VAL A 742 32.33 -0.61 -2.28
N PRO A 743 31.81 -1.21 -3.36
CA PRO A 743 32.67 -1.79 -4.37
C PRO A 743 33.75 -0.78 -4.75
N ALA A 744 35.02 -1.18 -4.70
CA ALA A 744 36.14 -0.31 -5.05
C ALA A 744 36.09 0.18 -6.51
N PHE A 745 35.17 -0.39 -7.31
CA PHE A 745 34.91 -0.07 -8.71
C PHE A 745 33.40 0.01 -8.93
N GLY A 746 32.93 1.09 -9.55
CA GLY A 746 31.54 1.33 -9.91
C GLY A 746 31.30 1.25 -11.42
N LEU A 747 30.05 1.44 -11.83
CA LEU A 747 29.65 1.62 -13.22
C LEU A 747 29.34 3.08 -13.51
N ARG A 748 29.63 3.53 -14.72
CA ARG A 748 29.17 4.85 -15.19
C ARG A 748 27.66 4.83 -15.42
N THR A 749 27.00 5.88 -14.96
CA THR A 749 25.59 6.16 -15.23
C THR A 749 25.37 6.54 -16.70
N PHE A 750 24.11 6.56 -17.14
CA PHE A 750 23.73 6.87 -18.53
C PHE A 750 24.30 8.21 -19.02
N ASP A 751 24.30 9.25 -18.18
CA ASP A 751 24.83 10.57 -18.52
C ASP A 751 26.36 10.54 -18.61
N GLU A 752 27.03 9.80 -17.74
CA GLU A 752 28.49 9.66 -17.73
C GLU A 752 28.99 8.82 -18.91
N ILE A 753 28.24 7.78 -19.32
CA ILE A 753 28.52 7.00 -20.52
C ILE A 753 28.42 7.90 -21.76
N ASN A 754 27.33 8.68 -21.88
CA ASN A 754 27.12 9.58 -23.01
C ASN A 754 28.21 10.67 -23.09
N ALA A 755 28.54 11.28 -21.95
CA ALA A 755 29.62 12.27 -21.85
C ALA A 755 30.99 11.66 -22.19
N SER A 756 31.29 10.46 -21.68
CA SER A 756 32.55 9.75 -21.96
C SER A 756 32.72 9.42 -23.44
N MET A 757 31.67 8.89 -24.09
CA MET A 757 31.71 8.59 -25.52
C MET A 757 31.87 9.86 -26.37
N SER A 758 31.20 10.96 -26.00
CA SER A 758 31.36 12.26 -26.63
C SER A 758 32.79 12.79 -26.51
N GLU A 759 33.39 12.72 -25.33
CA GLU A 759 34.75 13.22 -25.09
C GLU A 759 35.81 12.38 -25.84
N VAL A 760 35.70 11.05 -25.75
CA VAL A 760 36.64 10.13 -26.41
C VAL A 760 36.58 10.32 -27.92
N THR A 761 35.39 10.25 -28.52
CA THR A 761 35.23 10.35 -29.98
C THR A 761 35.39 11.77 -30.50
N GLY A 762 35.11 12.80 -29.69
CA GLY A 762 35.05 14.20 -30.12
C GLY A 762 33.77 14.57 -30.88
N ILE A 763 32.80 13.64 -30.99
CA ILE A 763 31.47 13.90 -31.54
C ILE A 763 30.61 14.48 -30.41
N PRO A 764 29.96 15.65 -30.59
CA PRO A 764 29.16 16.25 -29.53
C PRO A 764 27.91 15.41 -29.22
N THR A 765 27.49 15.37 -27.96
CA THR A 765 26.22 14.75 -27.53
C THR A 765 24.98 15.31 -28.26
N THR A 766 25.09 16.52 -28.81
CA THR A 766 24.06 17.20 -29.61
C THR A 766 24.07 16.81 -31.10
N HIS A 767 24.89 15.83 -31.51
CA HIS A 767 24.87 15.31 -32.87
C HIS A 767 23.53 14.58 -33.11
N GLU A 768 22.83 14.90 -34.21
CA GLU A 768 21.44 14.49 -34.44
C GLU A 768 21.20 12.97 -34.26
N SER A 769 22.06 12.14 -34.85
CA SER A 769 21.98 10.68 -34.70
C SER A 769 22.25 10.20 -33.27
N VAL A 770 23.17 10.85 -32.56
CA VAL A 770 23.54 10.52 -31.17
C VAL A 770 22.38 10.87 -30.24
N THR A 771 21.83 12.08 -30.34
CA THR A 771 20.69 12.52 -29.52
C THR A 771 19.49 11.59 -29.72
N SER A 772 19.14 11.28 -30.98
CA SER A 772 18.01 10.38 -31.28
C SER A 772 18.18 8.98 -30.70
N VAL A 773 19.38 8.41 -30.74
CA VAL A 773 19.63 7.07 -30.18
C VAL A 773 19.70 7.12 -28.66
N PHE A 774 20.36 8.13 -28.09
CA PHE A 774 20.44 8.32 -26.65
C PHE A 774 19.06 8.46 -26.01
N ASP A 775 18.17 9.28 -26.58
CA ASP A 775 16.80 9.45 -26.06
C ASP A 775 16.00 8.15 -26.11
N SER A 776 16.25 7.30 -27.13
CA SER A 776 15.59 6.01 -27.30
C SER A 776 16.09 4.94 -26.31
N VAL A 777 17.40 4.94 -26.01
CA VAL A 777 18.02 3.91 -25.15
C VAL A 777 18.26 4.36 -23.72
N LYS A 778 17.95 5.62 -23.36
CA LYS A 778 18.24 6.20 -22.04
C LYS A 778 17.70 5.36 -20.89
N THR A 779 16.47 4.84 -21.03
CA THR A 779 15.81 3.98 -20.04
C THR A 779 16.43 2.59 -19.96
N GLN A 780 17.20 2.19 -20.97
CA GLN A 780 17.96 0.94 -21.04
C GLN A 780 19.41 1.13 -20.59
N LEU A 781 19.79 2.23 -19.92
CA LEU A 781 21.16 2.49 -19.46
C LEU A 781 21.22 2.57 -17.92
N PRO A 782 22.39 2.29 -17.29
CA PRO A 782 22.52 2.30 -15.84
C PRO A 782 22.16 3.67 -15.23
N THR A 783 21.33 3.67 -14.18
CA THR A 783 20.94 4.88 -13.43
C THR A 783 21.72 5.07 -12.13
N THR A 784 22.40 4.02 -11.66
CA THR A 784 23.26 4.04 -10.47
C THR A 784 24.66 3.55 -10.82
N GLU A 785 25.62 3.80 -9.92
CA GLU A 785 27.00 3.34 -10.09
C GLU A 785 27.23 1.91 -9.57
N LEU A 786 26.19 1.21 -9.11
CA LEU A 786 26.33 -0.10 -8.48
C LEU A 786 26.43 -1.22 -9.51
N ALA A 787 27.48 -2.03 -9.39
CA ALA A 787 27.78 -3.10 -10.35
C ALA A 787 26.73 -4.23 -10.38
N ASP A 788 26.06 -4.49 -9.26
CA ASP A 788 25.01 -5.50 -9.11
C ASP A 788 23.68 -5.12 -9.79
N THR A 789 23.49 -3.84 -10.09
CA THR A 789 22.34 -3.35 -10.86
C THR A 789 22.52 -3.43 -12.38
N PHE A 790 23.60 -4.04 -12.87
CA PHE A 790 23.88 -4.12 -14.31
C PHE A 790 23.07 -5.23 -15.01
N LEU A 791 22.15 -4.85 -15.87
CA LEU A 791 21.26 -5.76 -16.61
C LEU A 791 21.72 -5.99 -18.05
N ALA A 792 21.21 -7.05 -18.66
CA ALA A 792 21.46 -7.34 -20.08
C ALA A 792 20.95 -6.21 -21.01
N ALA A 793 19.89 -5.50 -20.62
CA ALA A 793 19.38 -4.33 -21.35
C ALA A 793 20.44 -3.22 -21.46
N HIS A 794 21.24 -3.00 -20.41
CA HIS A 794 22.34 -2.04 -20.40
C HIS A 794 23.37 -2.34 -21.48
N GLN A 795 23.75 -3.60 -21.68
CA GLN A 795 24.69 -4.00 -22.73
C GLN A 795 24.19 -3.62 -24.13
N ILE A 796 22.89 -3.80 -24.38
CA ILE A 796 22.29 -3.50 -25.69
C ILE A 796 22.21 -1.98 -25.92
N GLY A 797 21.74 -1.21 -24.94
CA GLY A 797 21.69 0.24 -25.03
C GLY A 797 23.07 0.86 -25.24
N ILE A 798 24.08 0.41 -24.49
CA ILE A 798 25.47 0.83 -24.63
C ILE A 798 26.02 0.51 -26.02
N ALA A 799 25.77 -0.68 -26.54
CA ALA A 799 26.25 -1.08 -27.86
C ALA A 799 25.65 -0.21 -28.97
N GLN A 800 24.35 0.09 -28.90
CA GLN A 800 23.68 0.96 -29.87
C GLN A 800 24.24 2.38 -29.86
N LEU A 801 24.47 2.93 -28.66
CA LEU A 801 25.06 4.26 -28.51
C LEU A 801 26.52 4.30 -29.00
N ALA A 802 27.33 3.28 -28.65
CA ALA A 802 28.71 3.14 -29.10
C ALA A 802 28.83 3.04 -30.63
N ILE A 803 27.96 2.25 -31.27
CA ILE A 803 27.90 2.15 -32.73
C ILE A 803 27.62 3.52 -33.34
N THR A 804 26.66 4.27 -32.78
CA THR A 804 26.25 5.58 -33.31
C THR A 804 27.35 6.63 -33.21
N TYR A 805 28.06 6.69 -32.07
CA TYR A 805 29.21 7.57 -31.90
C TYR A 805 30.35 7.23 -32.86
N CYS A 806 30.66 5.95 -33.02
CA CYS A 806 31.72 5.49 -33.91
C CYS A 806 31.36 5.60 -35.39
N ASP A 807 30.08 5.50 -35.74
CA ASP A 807 29.56 5.76 -37.07
C ASP A 807 29.83 7.22 -37.48
N ALA A 808 29.41 8.17 -36.62
CA ALA A 808 29.64 9.59 -36.80
C ALA A 808 31.14 9.95 -36.84
N LEU A 809 31.95 9.37 -35.95
CA LEU A 809 33.41 9.57 -35.94
C LEU A 809 34.05 9.15 -37.27
N VAL A 810 33.76 7.94 -37.75
CA VAL A 810 34.39 7.44 -38.99
C VAL A 810 33.93 8.23 -40.20
N GLU A 811 32.68 8.67 -40.25
CA GLU A 811 32.18 9.53 -41.34
C GLU A 811 32.89 10.88 -41.36
N GLN A 812 33.09 11.49 -40.20
CA GLN A 812 33.86 12.72 -40.06
C GLN A 812 35.32 12.51 -40.53
N GLU A 813 35.99 11.46 -40.07
CA GLU A 813 37.38 11.15 -40.42
C GLU A 813 37.57 10.85 -41.91
N VAL A 814 36.63 10.15 -42.55
CA VAL A 814 36.64 9.85 -43.99
C VAL A 814 36.47 11.11 -44.82
N SER A 815 35.67 12.07 -44.34
CA SER A 815 35.43 13.34 -45.04
C SER A 815 36.62 14.31 -45.00
N GLN A 816 37.59 14.07 -44.10
CA GLN A 816 38.73 14.95 -43.85
C GLN A 816 40.02 14.49 -44.54
N ALA A 817 40.91 15.45 -44.80
CA ALA A 817 42.27 15.14 -45.25
C ALA A 817 43.04 14.39 -44.13
N PRO A 818 43.93 13.44 -44.45
CA PRO A 818 44.61 12.63 -43.42
C PRO A 818 45.35 13.42 -42.33
N ALA A 819 45.83 14.64 -42.63
CA ALA A 819 46.51 15.49 -41.65
C ALA A 819 45.56 16.23 -40.68
N GLU A 820 44.25 16.26 -40.97
CA GLU A 820 43.22 16.95 -40.19
C GLU A 820 42.39 15.98 -39.34
N ARG A 821 42.56 14.67 -39.59
CA ARG A 821 41.95 13.59 -38.82
C ARG A 821 42.44 13.58 -37.37
N ARG A 822 41.53 13.30 -36.44
CA ARG A 822 41.80 13.17 -35.01
C ARG A 822 42.37 11.79 -34.68
N PHE A 823 41.85 10.73 -35.29
CA PHE A 823 42.24 9.35 -34.97
C PHE A 823 43.13 8.73 -36.07
N PHE A 824 42.65 8.67 -37.30
CA PHE A 824 43.15 7.73 -38.30
C PHE A 824 44.02 8.42 -39.36
N THR A 825 45.04 9.16 -38.90
CA THR A 825 45.89 10.02 -39.75
C THR A 825 46.74 9.24 -40.76
N ALA A 826 47.11 7.99 -40.45
CA ALA A 826 47.94 7.13 -41.29
C ALA A 826 47.16 6.03 -42.02
N PHE A 827 45.84 5.94 -41.84
CA PHE A 827 45.01 4.86 -42.40
C PHE A 827 44.36 5.26 -43.74
N ASP A 828 44.36 4.33 -44.70
CA ASP A 828 43.73 4.51 -46.00
C ASP A 828 42.33 3.87 -46.05
N PHE A 829 41.29 4.68 -45.78
CA PHE A 829 39.89 4.26 -45.87
C PHE A 829 39.43 3.87 -47.29
N ASN A 830 40.20 4.21 -48.34
CA ASN A 830 39.86 3.87 -49.72
C ASN A 830 40.44 2.52 -50.17
N ALA A 831 41.30 1.91 -49.36
CA ALA A 831 41.86 0.59 -49.63
C ALA A 831 40.82 -0.51 -49.37
N LEU A 832 40.94 -1.63 -50.09
CA LEU A 832 40.14 -2.83 -49.83
C LEU A 832 40.54 -3.45 -48.47
N PRO A 833 39.63 -4.16 -47.75
CA PRO A 833 39.90 -4.70 -46.42
C PRO A 833 41.22 -5.49 -46.31
N ASN A 834 41.46 -6.40 -47.26
CA ASN A 834 42.68 -7.24 -47.29
C ASN A 834 43.98 -6.46 -47.53
N THR A 835 43.88 -5.22 -48.05
CA THR A 835 45.03 -4.32 -48.22
C THR A 835 45.17 -3.39 -47.01
N ALA A 836 44.05 -2.84 -46.53
CA ALA A 836 43.99 -1.92 -45.40
C ALA A 836 44.47 -2.56 -44.08
N PHE A 837 44.24 -3.87 -43.90
CA PHE A 837 44.59 -4.61 -42.68
C PHE A 837 45.60 -5.75 -42.93
N ALA A 838 46.40 -5.64 -43.99
CA ALA A 838 47.24 -6.73 -44.54
C ALA A 838 48.32 -7.29 -43.59
N ASN A 839 48.77 -6.50 -42.61
CA ASN A 839 49.82 -6.88 -41.68
C ASN A 839 49.70 -6.07 -40.38
N ALA A 840 50.47 -6.45 -39.35
CA ALA A 840 50.44 -5.82 -38.03
C ALA A 840 50.65 -4.30 -38.10
N ALA A 841 51.61 -3.81 -38.88
CA ALA A 841 51.86 -2.36 -38.99
C ALA A 841 50.68 -1.60 -39.61
N ALA A 842 49.96 -2.21 -40.55
CA ALA A 842 48.75 -1.63 -41.12
C ALA A 842 47.59 -1.63 -40.10
N ARG A 843 47.40 -2.71 -39.34
CA ARG A 843 46.38 -2.80 -38.27
C ARG A 843 46.64 -1.80 -37.14
N ASP A 844 47.91 -1.61 -36.77
CA ASP A 844 48.33 -0.66 -35.73
C ASP A 844 47.98 0.79 -36.06
N THR A 845 47.83 1.15 -37.35
CA THR A 845 47.34 2.49 -37.73
C THR A 845 45.88 2.76 -37.34
N VAL A 846 45.13 1.73 -36.94
CA VAL A 846 43.76 1.81 -36.39
C VAL A 846 43.76 1.47 -34.90
N TYR A 847 44.48 0.43 -34.48
CA TYR A 847 44.47 -0.03 -33.10
C TYR A 847 45.10 0.96 -32.13
N ASP A 848 46.27 1.53 -32.46
CA ASP A 848 46.97 2.43 -31.54
C ASP A 848 46.21 3.73 -31.29
N PRO A 849 45.62 4.40 -32.30
CA PRO A 849 44.75 5.54 -32.05
C PRO A 849 43.53 5.22 -31.18
N LEU A 850 42.86 4.08 -31.40
CA LEU A 850 41.73 3.67 -30.57
C LEU A 850 42.17 3.41 -29.13
N ILE A 851 43.21 2.60 -28.90
CA ILE A 851 43.69 2.30 -27.55
C ILE A 851 44.11 3.57 -26.80
N THR A 852 44.81 4.48 -27.49
CA THR A 852 45.29 5.73 -26.88
C THR A 852 44.15 6.63 -26.41
N HIS A 853 43.08 6.75 -27.18
CA HIS A 853 41.96 7.64 -26.87
C HIS A 853 40.90 6.99 -25.97
N THR A 854 40.73 5.67 -26.01
CA THR A 854 39.67 4.97 -25.26
C THR A 854 40.11 4.47 -23.88
N VAL A 855 41.38 4.07 -23.74
CA VAL A 855 41.91 3.46 -22.50
C VAL A 855 42.83 4.42 -21.75
N GLY A 856 43.45 5.36 -22.46
CA GLY A 856 44.53 6.17 -21.91
C GLY A 856 45.87 5.41 -21.89
N VAL A 857 46.94 6.15 -21.61
CA VAL A 857 48.31 5.62 -21.52
C VAL A 857 48.79 5.68 -20.08
N SER A 858 49.27 4.56 -19.54
CA SER A 858 49.93 4.46 -18.23
C SER A 858 49.05 4.72 -17.00
N LEU A 859 47.77 4.31 -17.02
CA LEU A 859 46.95 4.20 -15.82
C LEU A 859 47.42 3.04 -14.93
N ASN A 860 47.16 3.15 -13.62
CA ASN A 860 47.57 2.14 -12.63
C ASN A 860 46.84 0.79 -12.85
N ASP A 861 45.56 0.86 -13.24
CA ASP A 861 44.72 -0.30 -13.50
C ASP A 861 44.12 -0.17 -14.92
N GLN A 862 44.82 -0.70 -15.91
CA GLN A 862 44.33 -0.79 -17.30
C GLN A 862 44.78 -2.09 -17.99
N PRO A 863 44.02 -2.60 -18.97
CA PRO A 863 44.46 -3.75 -19.76
C PRO A 863 45.73 -3.45 -20.55
N ALA A 864 46.61 -4.45 -20.67
CA ALA A 864 47.82 -4.32 -21.49
C ALA A 864 47.46 -4.13 -22.96
N SER A 865 48.03 -3.13 -23.64
CA SER A 865 47.70 -2.80 -25.04
C SER A 865 47.80 -4.00 -25.99
N ASN A 866 48.77 -4.90 -25.78
CA ASN A 866 48.90 -6.13 -26.59
C ASN A 866 47.74 -7.11 -26.42
N ALA A 867 47.11 -7.17 -25.23
CA ALA A 867 45.93 -8.00 -25.02
C ALA A 867 44.72 -7.42 -25.79
N ILE A 868 44.57 -6.09 -25.80
CA ILE A 868 43.50 -5.42 -26.56
C ILE A 868 43.70 -5.64 -28.06
N LYS A 869 44.92 -5.47 -28.58
CA LYS A 869 45.25 -5.76 -29.98
C LYS A 869 44.93 -7.20 -30.37
N THR A 870 45.19 -8.16 -29.46
CA THR A 870 44.86 -9.57 -29.68
C THR A 870 43.34 -9.79 -29.79
N ASN A 871 42.54 -9.07 -29.00
CA ASN A 871 41.07 -9.11 -29.12
C ASN A 871 40.58 -8.49 -30.44
N PHE A 872 41.18 -7.38 -30.89
CA PHE A 872 40.88 -6.81 -32.19
C PHE A 872 41.28 -7.73 -33.35
N ASP A 873 42.42 -8.39 -33.27
CA ASP A 873 42.83 -9.39 -34.25
C ASP A 873 41.85 -10.56 -34.29
N THR A 874 41.35 -10.99 -33.14
CA THR A 874 40.31 -12.03 -33.06
C THR A 874 39.00 -11.56 -33.72
N LEU A 875 38.63 -10.28 -33.59
CA LEU A 875 37.47 -9.72 -34.27
C LEU A 875 37.67 -9.62 -35.79
N LEU A 876 38.87 -9.25 -36.23
CA LEU A 876 39.22 -9.13 -37.66
C LEU A 876 39.33 -10.48 -38.37
N ASP A 877 40.05 -11.43 -37.77
CA ASP A 877 40.39 -12.72 -38.37
C ASP A 877 39.36 -13.81 -38.04
N GLY A 878 38.58 -13.62 -36.98
CA GLY A 878 37.62 -14.59 -36.48
C GLY A 878 38.27 -15.72 -35.71
N TYR A 879 37.45 -16.69 -35.31
CA TYR A 879 37.88 -17.89 -34.62
C TYR A 879 37.43 -19.10 -35.43
N LEU A 880 38.30 -19.59 -36.32
CA LEU A 880 37.95 -20.64 -37.28
C LEU A 880 38.11 -22.07 -36.70
N THR A 881 38.61 -22.19 -35.46
CA THR A 881 38.85 -23.49 -34.79
C THR A 881 38.41 -23.43 -33.33
N GLY A 882 37.32 -24.13 -32.97
CA GLY A 882 36.78 -24.24 -31.61
C GLY A 882 35.32 -24.69 -31.59
N ASP A 883 34.68 -24.74 -30.42
CA ASP A 883 33.30 -25.23 -30.25
C ASP A 883 32.24 -24.33 -30.92
N THR A 884 32.57 -23.07 -31.22
CA THR A 884 31.73 -22.10 -31.96
C THR A 884 32.53 -21.34 -33.02
N PRO A 885 32.77 -21.91 -34.21
CA PRO A 885 33.53 -21.24 -35.27
C PRO A 885 32.82 -19.97 -35.78
N ARG A 886 33.54 -18.85 -35.90
CA ARG A 886 33.01 -17.58 -36.41
C ARG A 886 33.98 -16.94 -37.40
N ASN A 887 33.45 -16.52 -38.55
CA ASN A 887 34.23 -15.76 -39.54
C ASN A 887 34.56 -14.36 -39.02
N GLY A 888 35.77 -13.89 -39.30
CA GLY A 888 36.23 -12.56 -38.93
C GLY A 888 35.65 -11.46 -39.81
N LEU A 889 35.78 -10.21 -39.37
CA LEU A 889 35.31 -9.05 -40.13
C LEU A 889 36.00 -8.87 -41.49
N LEU A 890 37.22 -9.41 -41.66
CA LEU A 890 37.97 -9.40 -42.93
C LEU A 890 37.44 -10.41 -43.96
N ASP A 891 36.65 -11.40 -43.54
CA ASP A 891 35.96 -12.29 -44.48
C ASP A 891 34.73 -11.58 -45.07
N CYS A 892 34.98 -10.82 -46.14
CA CYS A 892 33.99 -9.94 -46.78
C CYS A 892 33.30 -10.53 -48.02
N GLY A 893 33.57 -11.79 -48.38
CA GLY A 893 32.91 -12.46 -49.52
C GLY A 893 32.91 -11.61 -50.82
N ALA A 894 31.72 -11.35 -51.37
CA ALA A 894 31.56 -10.52 -52.57
C ALA A 894 31.58 -9.00 -52.30
N ASP A 895 31.48 -8.57 -51.03
CA ASP A 895 31.32 -7.18 -50.61
C ASP A 895 32.63 -6.54 -50.12
N CYS A 896 33.78 -7.08 -50.56
CA CYS A 896 35.10 -6.53 -50.26
C CYS A 896 35.36 -5.22 -51.02
N ASN A 897 34.82 -4.11 -50.51
CA ASN A 897 34.95 -2.76 -51.07
C ASN A 897 35.42 -1.74 -50.00
N PRO A 898 35.75 -0.48 -50.36
CA PRO A 898 36.19 0.52 -49.39
C PRO A 898 35.17 0.87 -48.31
N THR A 899 33.87 0.80 -48.62
CA THR A 899 32.81 0.98 -47.61
C THR A 899 32.89 -0.10 -46.53
N ARG A 900 33.21 -1.34 -46.90
CA ARG A 900 33.47 -2.41 -45.92
C ARG A 900 34.66 -2.10 -45.03
N THR A 901 35.74 -1.51 -45.55
CA THR A 901 36.88 -1.04 -44.74
C THR A 901 36.43 -0.03 -43.68
N GLN A 902 35.55 0.91 -44.04
CA GLN A 902 34.98 1.88 -43.10
C GLN A 902 34.10 1.21 -42.04
N THR A 903 33.24 0.25 -42.43
CA THR A 903 32.42 -0.53 -41.48
C THR A 903 33.28 -1.28 -40.47
N ILE A 904 34.40 -1.87 -40.90
CA ILE A 904 35.32 -2.58 -40.02
C ILE A 904 35.89 -1.63 -38.95
N VAL A 905 36.31 -0.41 -39.35
CA VAL A 905 36.79 0.60 -38.40
C VAL A 905 35.69 1.05 -37.45
N LYS A 906 34.46 1.26 -37.94
CA LYS A 906 33.28 1.57 -37.10
C LYS A 906 33.05 0.49 -36.04
N SER A 907 33.13 -0.79 -36.42
CA SER A 907 32.98 -1.93 -35.49
C SER A 907 34.11 -2.03 -34.47
N LEU A 908 35.36 -1.81 -34.86
CA LEU A 908 36.51 -1.80 -33.95
C LEU A 908 36.41 -0.65 -32.93
N CYS A 909 36.00 0.53 -33.40
CA CYS A 909 35.74 1.67 -32.53
C CYS A 909 34.62 1.35 -31.53
N ALA A 910 33.47 0.84 -31.99
CA ALA A 910 32.33 0.54 -31.13
C ALA A 910 32.67 -0.53 -30.08
N ALA A 911 33.43 -1.56 -30.47
CA ALA A 911 33.92 -2.58 -29.55
C ALA A 911 34.89 -2.02 -28.49
N SER A 912 35.57 -0.91 -28.78
CA SER A 912 36.46 -0.25 -27.82
C SER A 912 35.68 0.59 -26.80
N ILE A 913 34.81 1.50 -27.27
CA ILE A 913 34.11 2.45 -26.40
C ILE A 913 32.88 1.83 -25.72
N GLY A 914 32.32 0.74 -26.26
CA GLY A 914 31.24 -0.02 -25.61
C GLY A 914 31.73 -1.10 -24.64
N SER A 915 33.03 -1.13 -24.33
CA SER A 915 33.64 -2.13 -23.44
C SER A 915 33.73 -1.66 -21.99
N ALA A 916 34.02 -2.59 -21.09
CA ALA A 916 34.27 -2.32 -19.67
C ALA A 916 35.32 -1.20 -19.42
N MET A 917 36.23 -0.95 -20.36
CA MET A 917 37.25 0.09 -20.26
C MET A 917 36.66 1.51 -20.17
N LEU A 918 35.47 1.72 -20.74
CA LEU A 918 34.74 2.99 -20.69
C LEU A 918 33.56 2.95 -19.72
N LEU A 919 33.16 1.76 -19.25
CA LEU A 919 31.95 1.60 -18.44
C LEU A 919 32.24 1.49 -16.94
N ILE A 920 33.42 0.98 -16.55
CA ILE A 920 33.82 0.82 -15.14
C ILE A 920 34.58 2.08 -14.70
N GLN A 921 34.34 2.54 -13.47
CA GLN A 921 35.01 3.69 -12.86
C GLN A 921 35.55 3.42 -11.46
#